data_AF-A0A925S1R7-F1
#
_entry.id   AF-A0A925S1R7-F1
#
_cell.length_a   1.000
_cell.length_b   1.000
_cell.length_c   1.000
_cell.angle_alpha   90.00
_cell.angle_beta   90.00
_cell.angle_gamma   90.00
#
_symmetry.space_group_name_H-M   'P 1'
#
loop_
_entity.id
_entity.type
_entity.pdbx_description
1 polymer ?
#
loop_
_entity_poly.entity_id
_entity_poly.type
_entity_poly.pdbx_seq_one_letter_code
_entity_poly.pdbx_strand_id
1 'polypeptide(L)'
;QLEARALMMSSNNILSPANGEPIIVPSQDVVLGLYYMTRALENEPGEGMAFANVAEVKRAYDNRVVGLHAKVKVRISETVVDEDGKREERTSIVDTTIGRALLVEILPEGLPYALVNTELTKKNISRLINTCYRMLGLKDTVVFADQLMYTGFAYATRAGVSIGIDDMIIPGEKKGILDEAEGEVLEIQQQYQSGLVTAGERYNKVVDIWSRTNERVAKAMMDAIGTDTVVNAKGEKVAQKSMNSVFIMADSGARGSQAQIRQLAGMRGLMAKPDGSIIETPITANFREGLNVLQYFISTHGARKGLADTALKTANSGYLTRRLVDVAQDVVITETDCGTMEGLTMTPIVEGGDVVEPLRDRVLGRIVAEDVFLPGNDDEPIVTRNQLLDEAWVQKLEDASVQSIKVRSTITCASSFGVCAHCYGRDLGRGHTVNHGEAVGVVAAQSIGEPGTQLTMRTFHIGGAASRAAAIDNVTVKTTGSVKFNNLKHVQHASGNLVAVSRSGELSVLDAHGRERERYKLPYAATITVKDGAAIKAGQTVANWDPHNHSIVSEVAGFIRFVDFIDGVTVIEKTDDLTGLASREITDPKRRGTQGKDLRPIVRIVDKAGKDLNIPGTDLPAQYLLPPRSIVNLQDGAPVGVGDVVAKIPQEASKTRDITGGLPRVADLFEARKPKDPAILAEISGIVSFGKDTKGKQRLIIKPLDGEEHEELIPKYRQIIVFEGEHVEKGETVVDGEPSPQDILRLLGVEPLAAYLVKEIQDVYRLQGVKINDKHIEVIIRQMLRKVEITDQGDGKFLHGEQAERQRVLEENVRLLARNELPIKYDPVLLGITKASLATESFISAASFQETTRVLTEAAVRGTRDGLRGLKENVIVGRLIPAGTGLTYHLNRRKNASGLTESEMDALSGTVTAAEAEPVETEAMVSGEESSAS
;
A
#
# COMPACT_ATOMS: atom_id res chain seq x y z
N GLN A 1 -5.19 -32.78 -22.41
CA GLN A 1 -4.65 -32.11 -23.61
C GLN A 1 -5.44 -30.85 -23.98
N LEU A 2 -6.77 -30.93 -24.18
CA LEU A 2 -7.60 -29.73 -24.47
C LEU A 2 -7.48 -28.65 -23.38
N GLU A 3 -7.58 -29.04 -22.11
CA GLU A 3 -7.42 -28.12 -20.97
C GLU A 3 -6.06 -27.39 -20.97
N ALA A 4 -4.97 -28.11 -21.27
CA ALA A 4 -3.64 -27.52 -21.36
C ALA A 4 -3.55 -26.48 -22.50
N ARG A 5 -4.23 -26.71 -23.63
CA ARG A 5 -4.27 -25.78 -24.76
C ARG A 5 -5.16 -24.57 -24.49
N ALA A 6 -6.31 -24.78 -23.86
CA ALA A 6 -7.29 -23.72 -23.63
C ALA A 6 -6.92 -22.83 -22.43
N LEU A 7 -6.41 -23.42 -21.34
CA LEU A 7 -6.21 -22.71 -20.07
C LEU A 7 -4.74 -22.48 -19.72
N MET A 8 -3.85 -23.43 -20.00
CA MET A 8 -2.45 -23.39 -19.50
C MET A 8 -1.43 -22.88 -20.52
N MET A 9 -1.83 -22.68 -21.78
CA MET A 9 -0.90 -22.25 -22.83
C MET A 9 -0.34 -20.85 -22.50
N SER A 10 0.96 -20.66 -22.73
CA SER A 10 1.64 -19.38 -22.42
C SER A 10 1.01 -18.19 -23.13
N SER A 11 0.54 -18.38 -24.37
CA SER A 11 -0.16 -17.36 -25.15
C SER A 11 -1.45 -16.88 -24.51
N ASN A 12 -2.05 -17.64 -23.60
CA ASN A 12 -3.32 -17.28 -22.93
C ASN A 12 -3.08 -16.63 -21.56
N ASN A 13 -1.87 -16.73 -21.01
CA ASN A 13 -1.52 -16.31 -19.65
C ASN A 13 -0.44 -15.22 -19.71
N ILE A 14 -0.78 -14.07 -20.29
CA ILE A 14 0.15 -12.97 -20.54
C ILE A 14 0.07 -11.83 -19.52
N LEU A 15 -1.01 -11.77 -18.74
CA LEU A 15 -1.20 -10.80 -17.66
C LEU A 15 -0.95 -11.46 -16.30
N SER A 16 -0.48 -10.65 -15.35
CA SER A 16 -0.34 -11.04 -13.97
C SER A 16 -1.72 -11.16 -13.30
N PRO A 17 -2.04 -12.29 -12.64
CA PRO A 17 -3.30 -12.41 -11.90
C PRO A 17 -3.36 -11.50 -10.65
N ALA A 18 -2.22 -11.01 -10.16
CA ALA A 18 -2.15 -10.17 -8.97
C ALA A 18 -2.65 -8.73 -9.22
N ASN A 19 -2.34 -8.17 -10.39
CA ASN A 19 -2.57 -6.74 -10.69
C ASN A 19 -3.05 -6.45 -12.12
N GLY A 20 -3.08 -7.45 -13.02
CA GLY A 20 -3.52 -7.29 -14.40
C GLY A 20 -2.53 -6.60 -15.33
N GLU A 21 -1.31 -6.30 -14.87
CA GLU A 21 -0.23 -5.80 -15.72
C GLU A 21 0.37 -6.96 -16.54
N PRO A 22 0.89 -6.72 -17.77
CA PRO A 22 1.57 -7.76 -18.53
C PRO A 22 2.76 -8.35 -17.76
N ILE A 23 2.85 -9.68 -17.70
CA ILE A 23 3.99 -10.38 -17.08
C ILE A 23 5.06 -10.76 -18.12
N ILE A 24 4.65 -10.88 -19.40
CA ILE A 24 5.52 -11.21 -20.53
C ILE A 24 6.33 -10.00 -21.04
N VAL A 25 6.56 -9.00 -20.19
CA VAL A 25 7.31 -7.80 -20.58
C VAL A 25 8.74 -8.20 -20.94
N PRO A 26 9.26 -7.73 -22.09
CA PRO A 26 10.66 -7.89 -22.45
C PRO A 26 11.59 -7.58 -21.28
N SER A 27 12.64 -8.38 -21.11
CA SER A 27 13.56 -8.25 -20.00
C SER A 27 14.99 -8.06 -20.49
N GLN A 28 15.80 -7.39 -19.66
CA GLN A 28 17.25 -7.24 -19.84
C GLN A 28 17.63 -6.77 -21.25
N ASP A 29 18.31 -7.61 -22.02
CA ASP A 29 18.93 -7.26 -23.29
C ASP A 29 17.91 -6.81 -24.35
N VAL A 30 16.70 -7.38 -24.35
CA VAL A 30 15.65 -6.98 -25.29
C VAL A 30 15.24 -5.52 -25.05
N VAL A 31 15.07 -5.13 -23.78
CA VAL A 31 14.78 -3.74 -23.40
C VAL A 31 15.93 -2.83 -23.79
N LEU A 32 17.17 -3.27 -23.55
CA LEU A 32 18.36 -2.50 -23.90
C LEU A 32 18.44 -2.22 -25.41
N GLY A 33 18.16 -3.23 -26.25
CA GLY A 33 18.16 -3.08 -27.71
C GLY A 33 17.06 -2.14 -28.21
N LEU A 34 15.84 -2.26 -27.68
CA LEU A 34 14.72 -1.37 -28.03
C LEU A 34 14.97 0.07 -27.55
N TYR A 35 15.49 0.23 -26.32
CA TYR A 35 15.86 1.54 -25.78
C TYR A 35 16.95 2.19 -26.63
N TYR A 36 18.01 1.45 -26.96
CA TYR A 36 19.08 1.94 -27.84
C TYR A 36 18.50 2.38 -29.19
N MET A 37 17.72 1.53 -29.85
CA MET A 37 17.10 1.81 -31.14
C MET A 37 16.22 3.08 -31.12
N THR A 38 15.48 3.31 -30.04
CA THR A 38 14.52 4.42 -29.94
C THR A 38 15.10 5.71 -29.39
N ARG A 39 16.40 5.74 -29.08
CA ARG A 39 17.07 6.92 -28.58
C ARG A 39 17.39 7.91 -29.69
N ALA A 40 17.28 9.20 -29.38
CA ALA A 40 17.66 10.29 -30.27
C ALA A 40 18.99 10.89 -29.82
N LEU A 41 19.86 11.22 -30.78
CA LEU A 41 21.11 11.93 -30.56
C LEU A 41 21.15 13.20 -31.41
N GLU A 42 21.99 14.15 -31.01
CA GLU A 42 22.28 15.34 -31.81
C GLU A 42 23.44 15.06 -32.76
N ASN A 43 23.42 15.68 -33.94
CA ASN A 43 24.50 15.66 -34.94
C ASN A 43 24.82 14.26 -35.51
N GLU A 44 23.78 13.46 -35.75
CA GLU A 44 23.90 12.15 -36.38
C GLU A 44 23.78 12.22 -37.91
N PRO A 45 24.40 11.30 -38.67
CA PRO A 45 24.26 11.25 -40.11
C PRO A 45 22.80 11.15 -40.54
N GLY A 46 22.35 12.07 -41.40
CA GLY A 46 20.96 12.10 -41.89
C GLY A 46 19.99 12.92 -41.04
N GLU A 47 20.47 13.67 -40.05
CA GLU A 47 19.63 14.58 -39.26
C GLU A 47 18.91 15.61 -40.15
N GLY A 48 17.61 15.79 -39.90
CA GLY A 48 16.75 16.73 -40.62
C GLY A 48 16.27 16.24 -41.99
N MET A 49 16.67 15.04 -42.44
CA MET A 49 16.15 14.46 -43.67
C MET A 49 14.66 14.12 -43.55
N ALA A 50 13.95 14.21 -44.68
CA ALA A 50 12.55 13.83 -44.78
C ALA A 50 12.40 12.60 -45.70
N PHE A 51 11.64 11.60 -45.25
CA PHE A 51 11.41 10.35 -45.96
C PHE A 51 9.94 10.18 -46.33
N ALA A 52 9.70 9.60 -47.50
CA ALA A 52 8.35 9.41 -48.04
C ALA A 52 7.61 8.23 -47.40
N ASN A 53 8.33 7.22 -46.92
CA ASN A 53 7.78 6.04 -46.23
C ASN A 53 8.85 5.28 -45.42
N VAL A 54 8.42 4.28 -44.65
CA VAL A 54 9.30 3.43 -43.81
C VAL A 54 10.26 2.57 -44.65
N ALA A 55 9.85 2.14 -45.85
CA ALA A 55 10.72 1.36 -46.73
C ALA A 55 11.94 2.16 -47.22
N GLU A 56 11.77 3.46 -47.46
CA GLU A 56 12.85 4.37 -47.81
C GLU A 56 13.81 4.58 -46.64
N VAL A 57 13.29 4.71 -45.42
CA VAL A 57 14.07 4.78 -44.18
C VAL A 57 14.96 3.54 -44.02
N LYS A 58 14.37 2.34 -44.20
CA LYS A 58 15.10 1.07 -44.13
C LYS A 58 16.22 0.99 -45.17
N ARG A 59 15.92 1.35 -46.42
CA ARG A 59 16.93 1.40 -47.49
C ARG A 59 18.05 2.38 -47.17
N ALA A 60 17.74 3.54 -46.59
CA ALA A 60 18.76 4.53 -46.20
C ALA A 60 19.66 4.00 -45.07
N TYR A 61 19.06 3.33 -44.07
CA TYR A 61 19.78 2.72 -42.96
C TYR A 61 20.66 1.54 -43.40
N ASP A 62 20.12 0.64 -44.23
CA ASP A 62 20.87 -0.52 -44.75
C ASP A 62 22.07 -0.11 -45.62
N ASN A 63 21.95 1.01 -46.35
CA ASN A 63 23.04 1.62 -47.11
C ASN A 63 23.99 2.48 -46.26
N ARG A 64 23.77 2.58 -44.94
CA ARG A 64 24.58 3.36 -43.99
C ARG A 64 24.68 4.86 -44.31
N VAL A 65 23.65 5.41 -44.96
CA VAL A 65 23.56 6.85 -45.26
C VAL A 65 23.09 7.63 -44.03
N VAL A 66 22.33 6.97 -43.15
CA VAL A 66 21.74 7.56 -41.94
C VAL A 66 22.07 6.76 -40.69
N GLY A 67 22.22 7.46 -39.56
CA GLY A 67 22.40 6.88 -38.24
C GLY A 67 21.07 6.45 -37.61
N LEU A 68 21.10 5.45 -36.73
CA LEU A 68 19.89 4.92 -36.08
C LEU A 68 19.20 5.97 -35.20
N HIS A 69 20.00 6.84 -34.57
CA HIS A 69 19.56 7.86 -33.61
C HIS A 69 19.27 9.22 -34.27
N ALA A 70 19.41 9.32 -35.60
CA ALA A 70 19.19 10.56 -36.33
C ALA A 70 17.71 10.99 -36.27
N LYS A 71 17.49 12.27 -35.98
CA LYS A 71 16.15 12.89 -35.97
C LYS A 71 15.73 13.21 -37.41
N VAL A 72 14.58 12.68 -37.81
CA VAL A 72 14.10 12.71 -39.20
C VAL A 72 12.60 12.94 -39.24
N LYS A 73 12.11 13.41 -40.39
CA LYS A 73 10.67 13.53 -40.65
C LYS A 73 10.24 12.37 -41.53
N VAL A 74 9.31 11.56 -41.06
CA VAL A 74 8.83 10.41 -41.83
C VAL A 74 7.32 10.51 -42.00
N ARG A 75 6.85 10.28 -43.22
CA ARG A 75 5.42 10.10 -43.47
C ARG A 75 5.02 8.69 -43.04
N ILE A 76 4.14 8.62 -42.04
CA ILE A 76 3.64 7.37 -41.46
C ILE A 76 2.14 7.31 -41.70
N SER A 77 1.67 6.15 -42.15
CA SER A 77 0.24 5.84 -42.29
C SER A 77 -0.16 4.96 -41.13
N GLU A 78 -1.11 5.40 -40.32
CA GLU A 78 -1.66 4.64 -39.20
C GLU A 78 -3.16 4.38 -39.42
N THR A 79 -3.61 3.18 -39.08
CA THR A 79 -5.03 2.83 -39.08
C THR A 79 -5.58 3.10 -37.69
N VAL A 80 -6.48 4.07 -37.57
CA VAL A 80 -7.19 4.38 -36.32
C VAL A 80 -8.49 3.59 -36.31
N VAL A 81 -8.78 2.94 -35.20
CA VAL A 81 -10.05 2.23 -34.98
C VAL A 81 -10.88 3.08 -34.01
N ASP A 82 -12.04 3.56 -34.47
CA ASP A 82 -12.99 4.29 -33.64
C ASP A 82 -13.73 3.35 -32.68
N GLU A 83 -14.42 3.92 -31.66
CA GLU A 83 -15.21 3.17 -30.68
C GLU A 83 -16.31 2.28 -31.33
N ASP A 84 -16.79 2.66 -32.52
CA ASP A 84 -17.74 1.88 -33.33
C ASP A 84 -17.08 0.78 -34.20
N GLY A 85 -15.76 0.57 -34.07
CA GLY A 85 -15.01 -0.43 -34.84
C GLY A 85 -14.74 -0.06 -36.31
N LYS A 86 -15.05 1.19 -36.72
CA LYS A 86 -14.71 1.71 -38.05
C LYS A 86 -13.21 1.99 -38.14
N ARG A 87 -12.62 1.58 -39.27
CA ARG A 87 -11.19 1.76 -39.55
C ARG A 87 -11.00 2.96 -40.46
N GLU A 88 -10.26 3.95 -39.99
CA GLU A 88 -9.86 5.10 -40.78
C GLU A 88 -8.33 5.11 -40.96
N GLU A 89 -7.86 5.25 -42.20
CA GLU A 89 -6.44 5.45 -42.47
C GLU A 89 -6.09 6.93 -42.37
N ARG A 90 -5.18 7.26 -41.44
CA ARG A 90 -4.65 8.60 -41.27
C ARG A 90 -3.18 8.60 -41.64
N THR A 91 -2.81 9.42 -42.63
CA THR A 91 -1.42 9.67 -42.98
C THR A 91 -0.97 11.00 -42.39
N SER A 92 0.14 11.00 -41.66
CA SER A 92 0.74 12.21 -41.10
C SER A 92 2.26 12.22 -41.26
N ILE A 93 2.86 13.41 -41.27
CA ILE A 93 4.31 13.57 -41.22
C ILE A 93 4.67 13.79 -39.76
N VAL A 94 5.47 12.88 -39.20
CA VAL A 94 5.82 12.85 -37.78
C VAL A 94 7.32 13.07 -37.62
N ASP A 95 7.69 13.89 -36.62
CA ASP A 95 9.07 14.03 -36.16
C ASP A 95 9.45 12.79 -35.32
N THR A 96 10.42 12.02 -35.79
CA THR A 96 10.81 10.74 -35.19
C THR A 96 12.31 10.46 -35.37
N THR A 97 12.78 9.30 -34.93
CA THR A 97 14.13 8.80 -35.25
C THR A 97 14.06 7.67 -36.26
N ILE A 98 15.17 7.38 -36.95
CA ILE A 98 15.27 6.24 -37.87
C ILE A 98 14.89 4.94 -37.15
N GLY A 99 15.41 4.70 -35.95
CA GLY A 99 15.08 3.49 -35.19
C GLY A 99 13.60 3.43 -34.77
N ARG A 100 12.98 4.53 -34.34
CA ARG A 100 11.53 4.56 -34.04
C ARG A 100 10.67 4.36 -35.28
N ALA A 101 11.11 4.85 -36.45
CA ALA A 101 10.39 4.65 -37.71
C ALA A 101 10.43 3.18 -38.16
N LEU A 102 11.56 2.48 -37.96
CA LEU A 102 11.69 1.06 -38.27
C LEU A 102 10.77 0.17 -37.41
N LEU A 103 10.41 0.61 -36.20
CA LEU A 103 9.45 -0.11 -35.35
C LEU A 103 8.02 -0.10 -35.88
N VAL A 104 7.69 0.73 -36.88
CA VAL A 104 6.37 0.67 -37.54
C VAL A 104 6.18 -0.67 -38.25
N GLU A 105 7.25 -1.32 -38.74
CA GLU A 105 7.13 -2.63 -39.41
C GLU A 105 6.58 -3.74 -38.50
N ILE A 106 6.76 -3.60 -37.18
CA ILE A 106 6.30 -4.59 -36.20
C ILE A 106 5.00 -4.19 -35.49
N LEU A 107 4.59 -2.92 -35.60
CA LEU A 107 3.42 -2.40 -34.89
C LEU A 107 2.14 -3.00 -35.51
N PRO A 108 1.25 -3.62 -34.72
CA PRO A 108 -0.02 -4.11 -35.25
C PRO A 108 -0.92 -2.95 -35.68
N GLU A 109 -1.74 -3.19 -36.71
CA GLU A 109 -2.75 -2.25 -37.18
C GLU A 109 -3.72 -1.89 -36.03
N GLY A 110 -4.05 -0.61 -35.87
CA GLY A 110 -4.94 -0.11 -34.82
C GLY A 110 -4.25 0.49 -33.60
N LEU A 111 -2.92 0.32 -33.44
CA LEU A 111 -2.17 1.02 -32.40
C LEU A 111 -1.63 2.38 -32.87
N PRO A 112 -1.80 3.46 -32.07
CA PRO A 112 -1.24 4.77 -32.39
C PRO A 112 0.29 4.76 -32.41
N TYR A 113 0.88 5.38 -33.44
CA TYR A 113 2.34 5.49 -33.55
C TYR A 113 2.97 6.29 -32.39
N ALA A 114 2.20 7.20 -31.78
CA ALA A 114 2.62 8.01 -30.65
C ALA A 114 3.15 7.18 -29.46
N LEU A 115 2.64 5.95 -29.27
CA LEU A 115 3.09 5.06 -28.19
C LEU A 115 4.54 4.56 -28.40
N VAL A 116 4.95 4.41 -29.66
CA VAL A 116 6.30 3.97 -30.04
C VAL A 116 7.24 5.16 -30.25
N ASN A 117 6.71 6.36 -30.51
CA ASN A 117 7.51 7.57 -30.67
C ASN A 117 8.02 8.16 -29.34
N THR A 118 8.53 7.29 -28.46
CA THR A 118 9.15 7.64 -27.19
C THR A 118 10.39 6.79 -26.98
N GLU A 119 11.21 7.12 -25.98
CA GLU A 119 12.30 6.23 -25.58
C GLU A 119 11.70 4.99 -24.90
N LEU A 120 11.90 3.81 -25.49
CA LEU A 120 11.33 2.56 -25.02
C LEU A 120 12.09 2.01 -23.80
N THR A 121 11.86 2.64 -22.65
CA THR A 121 12.24 2.10 -21.34
C THR A 121 11.40 0.88 -20.99
N LYS A 122 11.84 0.06 -20.02
CA LYS A 122 11.06 -1.09 -19.52
C LYS A 122 9.61 -0.74 -19.17
N LYS A 123 9.39 0.43 -18.56
CA LYS A 123 8.05 0.92 -18.19
C LYS A 123 7.20 1.26 -19.42
N ASN A 124 7.81 1.94 -20.41
CA ASN A 124 7.11 2.31 -21.64
C ASN A 124 6.78 1.09 -22.50
N ILE A 125 7.67 0.09 -22.56
CA ILE A 125 7.42 -1.18 -23.25
C ILE A 125 6.26 -1.94 -22.56
N SER A 126 6.25 -2.01 -21.22
CA SER A 126 5.13 -2.63 -20.50
C SER A 126 3.80 -1.93 -20.80
N ARG A 127 3.80 -0.59 -20.79
CA ARG A 127 2.61 0.21 -21.16
C ARG A 127 2.16 -0.08 -22.59
N LEU A 128 3.10 -0.13 -23.55
CA LEU A 128 2.83 -0.42 -24.95
C LEU A 128 2.15 -1.78 -25.14
N ILE A 129 2.67 -2.84 -24.50
CA ILE A 129 2.06 -4.17 -24.53
C ILE A 129 0.69 -4.17 -23.85
N ASN A 130 0.54 -3.47 -22.73
CA ASN A 130 -0.74 -3.38 -22.03
C ASN A 130 -1.81 -2.70 -22.89
N THR A 131 -1.48 -1.58 -23.54
CA THR A 131 -2.39 -0.89 -24.46
C THR A 131 -2.74 -1.75 -25.67
N CYS A 132 -1.76 -2.48 -26.24
CA CYS A 132 -2.01 -3.48 -27.28
C CYS A 132 -3.05 -4.50 -26.84
N TYR A 133 -2.91 -5.05 -25.63
CA TYR A 133 -3.85 -6.03 -25.11
C TYR A 133 -5.26 -5.49 -24.94
N ARG A 134 -5.39 -4.26 -24.45
CA ARG A 134 -6.70 -3.64 -24.19
C ARG A 134 -7.42 -3.21 -25.45
N MET A 135 -6.70 -2.76 -26.49
CA MET A 135 -7.30 -2.27 -27.74
C MET A 135 -7.50 -3.38 -28.78
N LEU A 136 -6.50 -4.26 -28.96
CA LEU A 136 -6.47 -5.25 -30.05
C LEU A 136 -6.76 -6.68 -29.58
N GLY A 137 -6.66 -6.93 -28.27
CA GLY A 137 -6.90 -8.24 -27.68
C GLY A 137 -5.69 -9.16 -27.69
N LEU A 138 -5.94 -10.45 -27.45
CA LEU A 138 -4.90 -11.43 -27.09
C LEU A 138 -3.96 -11.77 -28.26
N LYS A 139 -4.51 -12.11 -29.43
CA LYS A 139 -3.75 -12.68 -30.54
C LYS A 139 -2.68 -11.70 -31.06
N ASP A 140 -3.08 -10.47 -31.33
CA ASP A 140 -2.19 -9.45 -31.88
C ASP A 140 -1.12 -9.05 -30.86
N THR A 141 -1.46 -9.02 -29.57
CA THR A 141 -0.51 -8.77 -28.49
C THR A 141 0.56 -9.85 -28.39
N VAL A 142 0.20 -11.13 -28.53
CA VAL A 142 1.17 -12.23 -28.48
C VAL A 142 2.14 -12.17 -29.65
N VAL A 143 1.63 -11.93 -30.87
CA VAL A 143 2.48 -11.78 -32.07
C VAL A 143 3.39 -10.57 -31.91
N PHE A 144 2.86 -9.45 -31.42
CA PHE A 144 3.63 -8.24 -31.23
C PHE A 144 4.74 -8.38 -30.19
N ALA A 145 4.46 -9.05 -29.05
CA ALA A 145 5.47 -9.32 -28.03
C ALA A 145 6.64 -10.17 -28.57
N ASP A 146 6.34 -11.14 -29.43
CA ASP A 146 7.35 -11.99 -30.08
C ASP A 146 8.21 -11.20 -31.08
N GLN A 147 7.58 -10.34 -31.89
CA GLN A 147 8.32 -9.45 -32.81
C GLN A 147 9.19 -8.42 -32.08
N LEU A 148 8.71 -7.87 -30.95
CA LEU A 148 9.51 -7.02 -30.08
C LEU A 148 10.73 -7.75 -29.53
N MET A 149 10.60 -9.03 -29.17
CA MET A 149 11.71 -9.85 -28.71
C MET A 149 12.78 -10.00 -29.79
N TYR A 150 12.42 -10.42 -31.01
CA TYR A 150 13.38 -10.58 -32.10
C TYR A 150 14.08 -9.27 -32.46
N THR A 151 13.31 -8.19 -32.55
CA THR A 151 13.84 -6.85 -32.85
C THR A 151 14.81 -6.39 -31.76
N GLY A 152 14.41 -6.52 -30.49
CA GLY A 152 15.27 -6.14 -29.37
C GLY A 152 16.60 -6.89 -29.35
N PHE A 153 16.61 -8.21 -29.56
CA PHE A 153 17.87 -8.97 -29.63
C PHE A 153 18.76 -8.58 -30.81
N ALA A 154 18.17 -8.34 -31.99
CA ALA A 154 18.92 -7.93 -33.18
C ALA A 154 19.64 -6.59 -32.97
N TYR A 155 18.94 -5.60 -32.40
CA TYR A 155 19.51 -4.28 -32.16
C TYR A 155 20.38 -4.22 -30.90
N ALA A 156 20.13 -5.05 -29.88
CA ALA A 156 21.03 -5.18 -28.74
C ALA A 156 22.42 -5.68 -29.16
N THR A 157 22.46 -6.67 -30.06
CA THR A 157 23.73 -7.19 -30.61
C THR A 157 24.48 -6.13 -31.39
N ARG A 158 23.76 -5.31 -32.18
CA ARG A 158 24.36 -4.21 -32.96
C ARG A 158 24.82 -3.04 -32.10
N ALA A 159 24.17 -2.80 -30.97
CA ALA A 159 24.52 -1.73 -30.05
C ALA A 159 25.92 -1.91 -29.44
N GLY A 160 26.40 -3.16 -29.32
CA GLY A 160 27.74 -3.44 -28.83
C GLY A 160 28.00 -2.93 -27.41
N VAL A 161 26.95 -2.84 -26.57
CA VAL A 161 27.06 -2.31 -25.20
C VAL A 161 27.97 -3.21 -24.39
N SER A 162 29.02 -2.63 -23.81
CA SER A 162 30.02 -3.32 -22.99
C SER A 162 30.23 -2.57 -21.67
N ILE A 163 30.82 -3.22 -20.66
CA ILE A 163 31.15 -2.56 -19.39
C ILE A 163 32.68 -2.57 -19.22
N GLY A 164 33.27 -1.39 -19.23
CA GLY A 164 34.68 -1.14 -18.95
C GLY A 164 34.90 -0.40 -17.62
N ILE A 165 36.18 -0.26 -17.24
CA ILE A 165 36.58 0.51 -16.05
C ILE A 165 36.33 2.02 -16.22
N ASP A 166 36.44 2.51 -17.46
CA ASP A 166 36.27 3.93 -17.77
C ASP A 166 34.80 4.37 -17.81
N ASP A 167 33.88 3.42 -17.99
CA ASP A 167 32.44 3.68 -17.93
C ASP A 167 31.99 4.06 -16.50
N MET A 168 32.77 3.70 -15.47
CA MET A 168 32.42 3.96 -14.07
C MET A 168 32.89 5.35 -13.61
N ILE A 169 32.34 6.42 -14.16
CA ILE A 169 32.82 7.80 -13.94
C ILE A 169 32.60 8.26 -12.48
N ILE A 170 33.68 8.61 -11.79
CA ILE A 170 33.64 9.17 -10.43
C ILE A 170 33.42 10.68 -10.54
N PRO A 171 32.41 11.26 -9.85
CA PRO A 171 32.15 12.69 -9.94
C PRO A 171 33.28 13.49 -9.27
N GLY A 172 33.76 14.55 -9.94
CA GLY A 172 34.82 15.41 -9.39
C GLY A 172 34.42 16.12 -8.10
N GLU A 173 33.12 16.41 -7.93
CA GLU A 173 32.55 17.03 -6.73
C GLU A 173 32.58 16.14 -5.49
N LYS A 174 32.78 14.82 -5.66
CA LYS A 174 32.77 13.84 -4.56
C LYS A 174 33.66 14.27 -3.39
N LYS A 175 34.87 14.73 -3.70
CA LYS A 175 35.85 15.10 -2.67
C LYS A 175 35.36 16.27 -1.83
N GLY A 176 34.81 17.32 -2.47
CA GLY A 176 34.25 18.47 -1.76
C GLY A 176 33.05 18.10 -0.89
N ILE A 177 32.16 17.22 -1.37
CA ILE A 177 31.01 16.74 -0.61
C ILE A 177 31.45 15.94 0.64
N LEU A 178 32.50 15.13 0.52
CA LEU A 178 33.05 14.37 1.64
C LEU A 178 33.74 15.29 2.66
N ASP A 179 34.53 16.26 2.20
CA ASP A 179 35.21 17.22 3.08
C ASP A 179 34.21 18.06 3.90
N GLU A 180 33.09 18.46 3.28
CA GLU A 180 31.98 19.15 3.96
C GLU A 180 31.32 18.28 5.03
N ALA A 181 31.01 17.02 4.70
CA ALA A 181 30.41 16.08 5.63
C ALA A 181 31.33 15.73 6.82
N GLU A 182 32.63 15.56 6.56
CA GLU A 182 33.63 15.35 7.61
C GLU A 182 33.74 16.58 8.53
N GLY A 183 33.63 17.79 7.97
CA GLY A 183 33.52 19.03 8.74
C GLY A 183 32.28 19.07 9.64
N GLU A 184 31.09 18.76 9.12
CA GLU A 184 29.85 18.68 9.90
C GLU A 184 29.98 17.66 11.04
N VAL A 185 30.53 16.46 10.77
CA VAL A 185 30.72 15.43 11.79
C VAL A 185 31.68 15.89 12.88
N LEU A 186 32.75 16.61 12.53
CA LEU A 186 33.71 17.15 13.48
C LEU A 186 33.09 18.23 14.37
N GLU A 187 32.21 19.08 13.83
CA GLU A 187 31.44 20.04 14.60
C GLU A 187 30.51 19.35 15.60
N ILE A 188 29.76 18.32 15.18
CA ILE A 188 28.91 17.53 16.08
C ILE A 188 29.73 16.82 17.16
N GLN A 189 30.94 16.35 16.82
CA GLN A 189 31.85 15.75 17.78
C GLN A 189 32.36 16.78 18.81
N GLN A 190 32.62 18.02 18.39
CA GLN A 190 32.96 19.12 19.31
C GLN A 190 31.76 19.52 20.18
N GLN A 191 30.56 19.59 19.61
CA GLN A 191 29.33 19.80 20.37
C GLN A 191 29.16 18.73 21.45
N TYR A 192 29.43 17.47 21.11
CA TYR A 192 29.42 16.37 22.07
C TYR A 192 30.48 16.57 23.16
N GLN A 193 31.73 16.90 22.82
CA GLN A 193 32.79 17.17 23.81
C GLN A 193 32.49 18.37 24.72
N SER A 194 31.81 19.39 24.20
CA SER A 194 31.33 20.55 24.97
C SER A 194 30.05 20.29 25.76
N GLY A 195 29.43 19.11 25.59
CA GLY A 195 28.23 18.67 26.30
C GLY A 195 26.91 19.27 25.82
N LEU A 196 26.89 19.88 24.63
CA LEU A 196 25.66 20.41 24.00
C LEU A 196 24.72 19.31 23.48
N VAL A 197 25.25 18.12 23.17
CA VAL A 197 24.50 16.97 22.66
C VAL A 197 24.85 15.72 23.44
N THR A 198 23.92 14.78 23.54
CA THR A 198 24.16 13.47 24.16
C THR A 198 24.83 12.48 23.20
N ALA A 199 25.42 11.40 23.71
CA ALA A 199 26.06 10.37 22.88
C ALA A 199 25.09 9.72 21.86
N GLY A 200 23.83 9.52 22.25
CA GLY A 200 22.79 8.97 21.38
C GLY A 200 22.39 9.92 20.26
N GLU A 201 22.21 11.21 20.58
CA GLU A 201 21.94 12.25 19.58
C GLU A 201 23.10 12.42 18.61
N ARG A 202 24.33 12.42 19.14
CA ARG A 202 25.55 12.44 18.32
C ARG A 202 25.55 11.31 17.29
N TYR A 203 25.33 10.07 17.74
CA TYR A 203 25.26 8.92 16.84
C TYR A 203 24.19 9.09 15.76
N ASN A 204 22.97 9.50 16.13
CA ASN A 204 21.88 9.70 15.17
C ASN A 204 22.19 10.80 14.16
N LYS A 205 22.72 11.94 14.61
CA LYS A 205 23.12 13.05 13.74
C LYS A 205 24.23 12.65 12.77
N VAL A 206 25.25 11.93 13.25
CA VAL A 206 26.35 11.44 12.39
C VAL A 206 25.83 10.49 11.32
N VAL A 207 24.97 9.53 11.69
CA VAL A 207 24.34 8.61 10.73
C VAL A 207 23.52 9.37 9.68
N ASP A 208 22.79 10.41 10.10
CA ASP A 208 21.96 11.22 9.20
C ASP A 208 22.80 12.06 8.22
N ILE A 209 23.87 12.70 8.70
CA ILE A 209 24.85 13.41 7.86
C ILE A 209 25.39 12.48 6.78
N TRP A 210 25.83 11.28 7.15
CA TRP A 210 26.36 10.32 6.19
C TRP A 210 25.29 9.77 5.23
N SER A 211 24.04 9.61 5.67
CA SER A 211 22.94 9.20 4.79
C SER A 211 22.67 10.27 3.72
N ARG A 212 22.55 11.53 4.13
CA ARG A 212 22.37 12.70 3.26
C ARG A 212 23.56 12.89 2.30
N THR A 213 24.78 12.73 2.80
CA THR A 213 26.01 12.79 2.00
C THR A 213 26.02 11.71 0.92
N ASN A 214 25.62 10.48 1.28
CA ASN A 214 25.53 9.37 0.34
C ASN A 214 24.52 9.64 -0.80
N GLU A 215 23.40 10.29 -0.51
CA GLU A 215 22.42 10.73 -1.52
C GLU A 215 22.95 11.86 -2.39
N ARG A 216 23.64 12.86 -1.81
CA ARG A 216 24.29 13.95 -2.55
C ARG A 216 25.32 13.42 -3.55
N VAL A 217 26.19 12.50 -3.10
CA VAL A 217 27.18 11.84 -3.97
C VAL A 217 26.49 11.03 -5.08
N ALA A 218 25.38 10.34 -4.76
CA ALA A 218 24.61 9.59 -5.76
C ALA A 218 24.05 10.50 -6.85
N LYS A 219 23.50 11.66 -6.46
CA LYS A 219 22.95 12.65 -7.39
C LYS A 219 24.04 13.25 -8.27
N ALA A 220 25.15 13.71 -7.67
CA ALA A 220 26.29 14.26 -8.41
C ALA A 220 26.88 13.24 -9.41
N MET A 221 26.93 11.96 -9.02
CA MET A 221 27.35 10.88 -9.91
C MET A 221 26.38 10.69 -11.09
N MET A 222 25.07 10.66 -10.82
CA MET A 222 24.06 10.51 -11.88
C MET A 222 24.05 11.68 -12.86
N ASP A 223 24.25 12.91 -12.36
CA ASP A 223 24.33 14.11 -13.20
C ASP A 223 25.60 14.08 -14.09
N ALA A 224 26.73 13.65 -13.52
CA ALA A 224 28.01 13.52 -14.23
C ALA A 224 28.01 12.41 -15.28
N ILE A 225 27.42 11.24 -14.99
CA ILE A 225 27.35 10.12 -15.96
C ILE A 225 26.18 10.25 -16.93
N GLY A 226 25.17 11.06 -16.60
CA GLY A 226 23.91 11.14 -17.35
C GLY A 226 23.93 12.12 -18.51
N THR A 227 24.88 13.06 -18.56
CA THR A 227 24.95 14.10 -19.59
C THR A 227 26.31 14.15 -20.27
N ASP A 228 26.31 14.18 -21.60
CA ASP A 228 27.49 14.43 -22.43
C ASP A 228 27.33 15.77 -23.15
N THR A 229 28.43 16.51 -23.31
CA THR A 229 28.42 17.77 -24.08
C THR A 229 28.84 17.49 -25.52
N VAL A 230 27.94 17.74 -26.47
CA VAL A 230 28.17 17.50 -27.90
C VAL A 230 27.96 18.78 -28.69
N VAL A 231 28.71 18.93 -29.79
CA VAL A 231 28.60 20.08 -30.69
C VAL A 231 27.48 19.80 -31.68
N ASN A 232 26.45 20.65 -31.70
CA ASN A 232 25.36 20.55 -32.65
C ASN A 232 25.80 20.95 -34.07
N ALA A 233 24.94 20.72 -35.07
CA ALA A 233 25.21 21.10 -36.47
C ALA A 233 25.44 22.62 -36.69
N LYS A 234 25.10 23.47 -35.70
CA LYS A 234 25.31 24.93 -35.71
C LYS A 234 26.61 25.37 -34.99
N GLY A 235 27.39 24.43 -34.46
CA GLY A 235 28.64 24.72 -33.75
C GLY A 235 28.49 25.07 -32.26
N GLU A 236 27.28 24.98 -31.70
CA GLU A 236 27.00 25.27 -30.28
C GLU A 236 27.12 23.99 -29.44
N LYS A 237 27.59 24.11 -28.20
CA LYS A 237 27.65 23.00 -27.25
C LYS A 237 26.28 22.78 -26.64
N VAL A 238 25.69 21.62 -26.93
CA VAL A 238 24.41 21.18 -26.38
C VAL A 238 24.66 20.00 -25.43
N ALA A 239 23.99 20.00 -24.28
CA ALA A 239 23.99 18.86 -23.39
C ALA A 239 22.99 17.83 -23.91
N GLN A 240 23.47 16.62 -24.19
CA GLN A 240 22.64 15.46 -24.55
C GLN A 240 22.77 14.37 -23.49
N LYS A 241 21.80 13.44 -23.44
CA LYS A 241 21.92 12.29 -22.55
C LYS A 241 23.15 11.45 -22.94
N SER A 242 23.90 10.98 -21.94
CA SER A 242 25.16 10.27 -22.16
C SER A 242 24.97 8.86 -22.72
N MET A 243 25.81 8.47 -23.68
CA MET A 243 25.82 7.11 -24.25
C MET A 243 26.70 6.13 -23.45
N ASN A 244 27.09 6.50 -22.23
CA ASN A 244 27.76 5.60 -21.31
C ASN A 244 26.95 4.31 -21.07
N SER A 245 27.58 3.15 -21.22
CA SER A 245 26.93 1.84 -21.10
C SER A 245 26.25 1.61 -19.75
N VAL A 246 26.91 1.98 -18.65
CA VAL A 246 26.38 1.81 -17.29
C VAL A 246 25.13 2.67 -17.09
N PHE A 247 25.15 3.90 -17.64
CA PHE A 247 24.00 4.80 -17.60
C PHE A 247 22.83 4.25 -18.44
N ILE A 248 23.08 3.82 -19.68
CA ILE A 248 22.06 3.23 -20.57
C ILE A 248 21.38 2.03 -19.90
N MET A 249 22.15 1.13 -19.27
CA MET A 249 21.60 -0.06 -18.61
C MET A 249 20.61 0.30 -17.49
N ALA A 250 20.91 1.35 -16.71
CA ALA A 250 20.03 1.79 -15.63
C ALA A 250 18.86 2.68 -16.11
N ASP A 251 19.09 3.62 -17.03
CA ASP A 251 18.03 4.51 -17.55
C ASP A 251 16.98 3.74 -18.34
N SER A 252 17.41 2.74 -19.13
CA SER A 252 16.50 1.83 -19.83
C SER A 252 15.68 0.95 -18.88
N GLY A 253 16.17 0.74 -17.65
CA GLY A 253 15.61 -0.22 -16.70
C GLY A 253 15.85 -1.69 -17.09
N ALA A 254 16.77 -1.94 -18.03
CA ALA A 254 17.16 -3.29 -18.45
C ALA A 254 17.84 -4.05 -17.31
N ARG A 255 18.86 -3.43 -16.70
CA ARG A 255 19.61 -3.99 -15.57
C ARG A 255 20.37 -2.88 -14.86
N GLY A 256 20.47 -2.96 -13.53
CA GLY A 256 21.12 -1.91 -12.76
C GLY A 256 20.10 -1.00 -12.09
N SER A 257 20.39 -0.59 -10.86
CA SER A 257 19.67 0.48 -10.17
C SER A 257 20.63 1.62 -9.86
N GLN A 258 20.09 2.83 -9.63
CA GLN A 258 20.90 3.97 -9.18
C GLN A 258 21.73 3.63 -7.94
N ALA A 259 21.17 2.83 -7.01
CA ALA A 259 21.88 2.35 -5.83
C ALA A 259 23.08 1.44 -6.17
N GLN A 260 22.99 0.62 -7.22
CA GLN A 260 24.10 -0.23 -7.68
C GLN A 260 25.18 0.60 -8.38
N ILE A 261 24.80 1.54 -9.26
CA ILE A 261 25.75 2.45 -9.91
C ILE A 261 26.48 3.29 -8.87
N ARG A 262 25.75 3.76 -7.83
CA ARG A 262 26.34 4.49 -6.70
C ARG A 262 27.47 3.70 -6.03
N GLN A 263 27.31 2.40 -5.83
CA GLN A 263 28.37 1.58 -5.24
C GLN A 263 29.57 1.40 -6.18
N LEU A 264 29.36 1.45 -7.50
CA LEU A 264 30.43 1.33 -8.49
C LEU A 264 31.29 2.59 -8.58
N ALA A 265 30.66 3.77 -8.66
CA ALA A 265 31.36 5.02 -8.99
C ALA A 265 31.18 6.18 -7.98
N GLY A 266 30.19 6.11 -7.09
CA GLY A 266 29.95 7.11 -6.05
C GLY A 266 30.68 6.77 -4.75
N MET A 267 29.93 6.26 -3.78
CA MET A 267 30.44 5.69 -2.53
C MET A 267 29.55 4.53 -2.11
N ARG A 268 30.08 3.58 -1.33
CA ARG A 268 29.28 2.44 -0.86
C ARG A 268 28.32 2.82 0.28
N GLY A 269 28.74 3.75 1.16
CA GLY A 269 27.90 4.30 2.22
C GLY A 269 27.91 3.51 3.53
N LEU A 270 26.82 3.63 4.30
CA LEU A 270 26.66 3.06 5.64
C LEU A 270 26.26 1.57 5.60
N MET A 271 26.82 0.77 6.50
CA MET A 271 26.54 -0.67 6.60
C MET A 271 25.83 -1.01 7.90
N ALA A 272 24.97 -2.04 7.87
CA ALA A 272 24.34 -2.57 9.07
C ALA A 272 25.17 -3.67 9.74
N LYS A 273 25.21 -3.66 11.07
CA LYS A 273 25.73 -4.76 11.90
C LYS A 273 24.76 -5.95 11.91
N PRO A 274 25.20 -7.14 12.35
CA PRO A 274 24.33 -8.31 12.48
C PRO A 274 23.12 -8.10 13.40
N ASP A 275 23.22 -7.21 14.39
CA ASP A 275 22.11 -6.82 15.27
C ASP A 275 21.08 -5.89 14.60
N GLY A 276 21.39 -5.33 13.43
CA GLY A 276 20.56 -4.37 12.69
C GLY A 276 20.89 -2.90 12.95
N SER A 277 21.79 -2.58 13.89
CA SER A 277 22.27 -1.21 14.09
C SER A 277 23.17 -0.77 12.95
N ILE A 278 23.19 0.54 12.66
CA ILE A 278 24.04 1.09 11.58
C ILE A 278 25.45 1.36 12.13
N ILE A 279 26.48 1.06 11.36
CA ILE A 279 27.86 1.41 11.71
C ILE A 279 28.06 2.88 11.37
N GLU A 280 28.46 3.69 12.37
CA GLU A 280 28.66 5.14 12.21
C GLU A 280 29.80 5.50 11.25
N THR A 281 30.75 4.58 11.03
CA THR A 281 31.85 4.74 10.07
C THR A 281 31.41 4.28 8.68
N PRO A 282 31.22 5.19 7.70
CA PRO A 282 30.81 4.83 6.36
C PRO A 282 31.98 4.26 5.53
N ILE A 283 31.63 3.62 4.42
CA ILE A 283 32.57 3.28 3.36
C ILE A 283 32.51 4.37 2.29
N THR A 284 33.46 5.33 2.36
CA THR A 284 33.60 6.46 1.42
C THR A 284 34.13 6.04 0.05
N ALA A 285 34.83 4.91 -0.01
CA ALA A 285 35.32 4.32 -1.24
C ALA A 285 34.19 3.67 -2.07
N ASN A 286 34.42 3.55 -3.37
CA ASN A 286 33.59 2.78 -4.30
C ASN A 286 34.35 1.57 -4.87
N PHE A 287 33.68 0.75 -5.69
CA PHE A 287 34.32 -0.44 -6.27
C PHE A 287 35.41 -0.12 -7.30
N ARG A 288 35.34 1.03 -8.00
CA ARG A 288 36.39 1.46 -8.93
C ARG A 288 37.68 1.86 -8.18
N GLU A 289 37.55 2.53 -7.04
CA GLU A 289 38.67 2.94 -6.18
C GLU A 289 39.25 1.76 -5.39
N GLY A 290 38.44 0.74 -5.11
CA GLY A 290 38.79 -0.40 -4.29
C GLY A 290 38.51 -0.19 -2.80
N LEU A 291 38.35 -1.29 -2.06
CA LEU A 291 38.07 -1.28 -0.63
C LEU A 291 39.31 -1.70 0.16
N ASN A 292 39.61 -0.98 1.24
CA ASN A 292 40.63 -1.42 2.18
C ASN A 292 40.13 -2.61 3.03
N VAL A 293 41.04 -3.28 3.76
CA VAL A 293 40.71 -4.49 4.54
C VAL A 293 39.59 -4.25 5.56
N LEU A 294 39.59 -3.10 6.24
CA LEU A 294 38.59 -2.76 7.24
C LEU A 294 37.21 -2.52 6.61
N GLN A 295 37.14 -1.73 5.53
CA GLN A 295 35.92 -1.45 4.79
C GLN A 295 35.33 -2.74 4.17
N TYR A 296 36.19 -3.59 3.61
CA TYR A 296 35.77 -4.89 3.11
C TYR A 296 35.20 -5.76 4.24
N PHE A 297 35.90 -5.87 5.37
CA PHE A 297 35.44 -6.63 6.53
C PHE A 297 34.10 -6.14 7.07
N ILE A 298 33.93 -4.81 7.23
CA ILE A 298 32.66 -4.18 7.63
C ILE A 298 31.53 -4.57 6.65
N SER A 299 31.80 -4.53 5.35
CA SER A 299 30.81 -4.93 4.34
C SER A 299 30.44 -6.42 4.41
N THR A 300 31.30 -7.30 4.92
CA THR A 300 31.00 -8.74 4.99
C THR A 300 29.88 -9.06 5.98
N HIS A 301 29.74 -8.29 7.07
CA HIS A 301 28.71 -8.54 8.08
C HIS A 301 27.31 -8.41 7.50
N GLY A 302 27.06 -7.28 6.83
CA GLY A 302 25.78 -7.03 6.20
C GLY A 302 25.49 -7.97 5.03
N ALA A 303 26.50 -8.32 4.23
CA ALA A 303 26.36 -9.30 3.14
C ALA A 303 26.02 -10.71 3.65
N ARG A 304 26.73 -11.19 4.69
CA ARG A 304 26.47 -12.52 5.28
C ARG A 304 25.10 -12.60 5.93
N LYS A 305 24.71 -11.57 6.69
CA LYS A 305 23.36 -11.49 7.28
C LYS A 305 22.29 -11.50 6.19
N GLY A 306 22.47 -10.72 5.12
CA GLY A 306 21.54 -10.70 3.99
C GLY A 306 21.34 -12.08 3.36
N LEU A 307 22.43 -12.80 3.07
CA LEU A 307 22.37 -14.17 2.52
C LEU A 307 21.70 -15.17 3.47
N ALA A 308 22.01 -15.11 4.77
CA ALA A 308 21.43 -15.98 5.79
C ALA A 308 19.92 -15.70 5.96
N ASP A 309 19.52 -14.43 6.02
CA ASP A 309 18.12 -14.03 6.12
C ASP A 309 17.32 -14.48 4.90
N THR A 310 17.86 -14.36 3.69
CA THR A 310 17.21 -14.87 2.49
C THR A 310 16.98 -16.38 2.58
N ALA A 311 18.01 -17.14 2.99
CA ALA A 311 17.90 -18.60 3.09
C ALA A 311 16.86 -19.05 4.13
N LEU A 312 16.81 -18.39 5.30
CA LEU A 312 15.90 -18.75 6.39
C LEU A 312 14.47 -18.26 6.15
N LYS A 313 14.28 -17.02 5.68
CA LYS A 313 12.95 -16.40 5.56
C LYS A 313 12.15 -16.91 4.36
N THR A 314 12.81 -17.48 3.35
CA THR A 314 12.13 -18.14 2.22
C THR A 314 11.19 -19.26 2.71
N ALA A 315 11.60 -20.03 3.72
CA ALA A 315 10.77 -21.07 4.32
C ALA A 315 9.51 -20.51 4.98
N ASN A 316 9.62 -19.37 5.69
CA ASN A 316 8.48 -18.70 6.31
C ASN A 316 7.46 -18.22 5.28
N SER A 317 7.92 -17.74 4.12
CA SER A 317 7.05 -17.31 3.04
C SER A 317 6.34 -18.44 2.33
N GLY A 318 7.07 -19.51 2.00
CA GLY A 318 6.44 -20.72 1.46
C GLY A 318 5.40 -21.29 2.41
N TYR A 319 5.68 -21.25 3.72
CA TYR A 319 4.74 -21.70 4.74
C TYR A 319 3.50 -20.80 4.86
N LEU A 320 3.66 -19.47 4.80
CA LEU A 320 2.52 -18.54 4.76
C LEU A 320 1.66 -18.78 3.53
N THR A 321 2.28 -18.93 2.35
CA THR A 321 1.57 -19.22 1.09
C THR A 321 0.74 -20.50 1.20
N ARG A 322 1.33 -21.57 1.77
CA ARG A 322 0.62 -22.81 2.05
C ARG A 322 -0.60 -22.57 2.94
N ARG A 323 -0.46 -21.84 4.06
CA ARG A 323 -1.57 -21.52 4.97
C ARG A 323 -2.67 -20.71 4.29
N LEU A 324 -2.31 -19.75 3.44
CA LEU A 324 -3.26 -18.96 2.66
C LEU A 324 -4.05 -19.83 1.68
N VAL A 325 -3.39 -20.78 1.00
CA VAL A 325 -4.09 -21.74 0.12
C VAL A 325 -5.02 -22.64 0.93
N ASP A 326 -4.55 -23.17 2.06
CA ASP A 326 -5.35 -24.08 2.90
C ASP A 326 -6.64 -23.42 3.43
N VAL A 327 -6.62 -22.11 3.72
CA VAL A 327 -7.82 -21.39 4.17
C VAL A 327 -8.72 -20.94 3.01
N ALA A 328 -8.14 -20.60 1.85
CA ALA A 328 -8.86 -19.98 0.74
C ALA A 328 -9.29 -20.96 -0.37
N GLN A 329 -8.78 -22.19 -0.40
CA GLN A 329 -9.02 -23.12 -1.50
C GLN A 329 -10.51 -23.30 -1.84
N ASP A 330 -11.40 -23.34 -0.85
CA ASP A 330 -12.84 -23.61 -1.07
C ASP A 330 -13.59 -22.42 -1.71
N VAL A 331 -12.91 -21.30 -1.97
CA VAL A 331 -13.49 -20.11 -2.61
C VAL A 331 -13.40 -20.23 -4.13
N VAL A 332 -14.52 -20.59 -4.75
CA VAL A 332 -14.72 -20.74 -6.19
C VAL A 332 -15.86 -19.83 -6.65
N ILE A 333 -15.84 -19.36 -7.90
CA ILE A 333 -16.97 -18.67 -8.50
C ILE A 333 -18.07 -19.66 -8.87
N THR A 334 -19.26 -19.49 -8.28
CA THR A 334 -20.36 -20.46 -8.37
C THR A 334 -21.63 -19.90 -9.01
N GLU A 335 -21.86 -18.60 -8.89
CA GLU A 335 -23.05 -17.91 -9.41
C GLU A 335 -22.66 -16.54 -10.00
N THR A 336 -23.54 -15.95 -10.81
CA THR A 336 -23.23 -14.69 -11.50
C THR A 336 -23.42 -13.49 -10.56
N ASP A 337 -24.58 -13.42 -9.91
CA ASP A 337 -24.95 -12.34 -8.99
C ASP A 337 -25.65 -12.92 -7.75
N CYS A 338 -25.17 -12.56 -6.56
CA CYS A 338 -25.80 -12.90 -5.28
C CYS A 338 -26.91 -11.91 -4.85
N GLY A 339 -27.18 -10.86 -5.62
CA GLY A 339 -28.23 -9.87 -5.37
C GLY A 339 -27.96 -8.85 -4.25
N THR A 340 -26.76 -8.87 -3.65
CA THR A 340 -26.44 -7.99 -2.51
C THR A 340 -26.40 -6.51 -2.92
N MET A 341 -26.92 -5.64 -2.07
CA MET A 341 -26.77 -4.18 -2.14
C MET A 341 -25.52 -3.70 -1.40
N GLU A 342 -24.94 -4.57 -0.56
CA GLU A 342 -23.83 -4.21 0.32
C GLU A 342 -22.49 -4.24 -0.42
N GLY A 343 -21.62 -3.29 -0.08
CA GLY A 343 -20.33 -3.07 -0.72
C GLY A 343 -19.36 -2.37 0.21
N LEU A 344 -18.12 -2.22 -0.21
CA LEU A 344 -17.10 -1.47 0.49
C LEU A 344 -16.93 -0.10 -0.15
N THR A 345 -16.85 0.94 0.67
CA THR A 345 -16.53 2.29 0.21
C THR A 345 -15.04 2.40 -0.07
N MET A 346 -14.68 2.62 -1.33
CA MET A 346 -13.30 2.81 -1.78
C MET A 346 -12.98 4.29 -1.93
N THR A 347 -11.85 4.69 -1.36
CA THR A 347 -11.31 6.06 -1.43
C THR A 347 -9.84 6.02 -1.88
N PRO A 348 -9.30 7.09 -2.49
CA PRO A 348 -7.86 7.17 -2.74
C PRO A 348 -7.09 7.16 -1.42
N ILE A 349 -5.92 6.50 -1.40
CA ILE A 349 -5.07 6.48 -0.21
C ILE A 349 -4.15 7.69 -0.27
N VAL A 350 -4.39 8.66 0.62
CA VAL A 350 -3.60 9.89 0.75
C VAL A 350 -2.77 9.81 2.03
N GLU A 351 -1.45 9.96 1.91
CA GLU A 351 -0.54 9.99 3.05
C GLU A 351 0.33 11.24 2.98
N GLY A 352 0.24 12.10 3.99
CA GLY A 352 1.05 13.31 4.08
C GLY A 352 0.93 14.22 2.86
N GLY A 353 -0.26 14.36 2.29
CA GLY A 353 -0.53 15.17 1.10
C GLY A 353 -0.20 14.50 -0.24
N ASP A 354 0.47 13.35 -0.26
CA ASP A 354 0.70 12.57 -1.48
C ASP A 354 -0.38 11.51 -1.69
N VAL A 355 -0.94 11.46 -2.89
CA VAL A 355 -1.81 10.35 -3.32
C VAL A 355 -0.92 9.16 -3.59
N VAL A 356 -0.81 8.26 -2.61
CA VAL A 356 -0.01 7.03 -2.70
C VAL A 356 -0.64 6.06 -3.69
N GLU A 357 -1.97 5.95 -3.65
CA GLU A 357 -2.73 5.12 -4.57
C GLU A 357 -3.99 5.86 -5.03
N PRO A 358 -4.12 6.14 -6.34
CA PRO A 358 -5.26 6.84 -6.87
C PRO A 358 -6.49 5.92 -6.89
N LEU A 359 -7.69 6.52 -6.85
CA LEU A 359 -8.95 5.78 -6.85
C LEU A 359 -9.04 4.81 -8.04
N ARG A 360 -8.54 5.23 -9.21
CA ARG A 360 -8.53 4.44 -10.45
C ARG A 360 -7.94 3.05 -10.31
N ASP A 361 -6.82 2.92 -9.61
CA ASP A 361 -6.07 1.66 -9.51
C ASP A 361 -6.81 0.70 -8.56
N ARG A 362 -7.49 1.24 -7.54
CA ARG A 362 -8.26 0.47 -6.55
C ARG A 362 -9.60 -0.05 -7.07
N VAL A 363 -10.28 0.73 -7.91
CA VAL A 363 -11.61 0.39 -8.43
C VAL A 363 -11.58 -0.36 -9.76
N LEU A 364 -10.45 -0.38 -10.47
CA LEU A 364 -10.32 -1.06 -11.76
C LEU A 364 -10.74 -2.54 -11.68
N GLY A 365 -11.66 -2.93 -12.57
CA GLY A 365 -12.15 -4.29 -12.65
C GLY A 365 -13.04 -4.72 -11.49
N ARG A 366 -13.60 -3.76 -10.73
CA ARG A 366 -14.66 -3.99 -9.74
C ARG A 366 -16.02 -3.61 -10.30
N ILE A 367 -17.07 -4.07 -9.61
CA ILE A 367 -18.45 -3.74 -9.94
C ILE A 367 -19.00 -2.76 -8.92
N VAL A 368 -19.72 -1.75 -9.41
CA VAL A 368 -20.36 -0.72 -8.59
C VAL A 368 -21.56 -1.28 -7.81
N ALA A 369 -21.66 -0.97 -6.52
CA ALA A 369 -22.73 -1.44 -5.64
C ALA A 369 -23.96 -0.51 -5.63
N GLU A 370 -23.75 0.80 -5.81
CA GLU A 370 -24.79 1.84 -5.82
C GLU A 370 -24.52 2.87 -6.94
N ASP A 371 -25.56 3.54 -7.44
CA ASP A 371 -25.40 4.53 -8.51
C ASP A 371 -24.46 5.66 -8.08
N VAL A 372 -23.51 6.02 -8.95
CA VAL A 372 -22.49 7.05 -8.68
C VAL A 372 -22.90 8.36 -9.34
N PHE A 373 -23.05 9.41 -8.53
CA PHE A 373 -23.49 10.74 -8.96
C PHE A 373 -22.33 11.74 -9.09
N LEU A 374 -22.54 12.80 -9.86
CA LEU A 374 -21.60 13.92 -9.99
C LEU A 374 -21.65 14.80 -8.73
N PRO A 375 -20.51 15.35 -8.26
CA PRO A 375 -20.52 16.33 -7.18
C PRO A 375 -21.35 17.57 -7.58
N GLY A 376 -22.57 17.68 -7.04
CA GLY A 376 -23.51 18.78 -7.32
C GLY A 376 -24.64 18.48 -8.30
N ASN A 377 -24.77 17.23 -8.79
CA ASN A 377 -25.94 16.78 -9.55
C ASN A 377 -26.38 15.40 -9.04
N ASP A 378 -27.55 15.34 -8.42
CA ASP A 378 -28.12 14.13 -7.80
C ASP A 378 -29.16 13.44 -8.71
N ASP A 379 -29.49 14.01 -9.88
CA ASP A 379 -30.58 13.50 -10.73
C ASP A 379 -30.08 12.53 -11.82
N GLU A 380 -28.83 12.70 -12.30
CA GLU A 380 -28.25 11.86 -13.36
C GLU A 380 -27.01 11.09 -12.88
N PRO A 381 -27.08 9.74 -12.78
CA PRO A 381 -25.91 8.94 -12.39
C PRO A 381 -24.90 8.82 -13.53
N ILE A 382 -23.61 8.99 -13.24
CA ILE A 382 -22.50 8.78 -14.17
C ILE A 382 -22.38 7.28 -14.50
N VAL A 383 -22.45 6.46 -13.44
CA VAL A 383 -22.29 5.02 -13.50
C VAL A 383 -23.41 4.38 -12.72
N THR A 384 -24.18 3.54 -13.40
CA THR A 384 -25.27 2.78 -12.79
C THR A 384 -24.73 1.59 -12.01
N ARG A 385 -25.53 1.12 -11.06
CA ARG A 385 -25.29 -0.09 -10.28
C ARG A 385 -25.03 -1.29 -11.18
N ASN A 386 -24.21 -2.22 -10.67
CA ASN A 386 -23.80 -3.45 -11.35
C ASN A 386 -22.97 -3.23 -12.63
N GLN A 387 -22.54 -2.00 -12.91
CA GLN A 387 -21.60 -1.75 -14.00
C GLN A 387 -20.18 -2.19 -13.63
N LEU A 388 -19.53 -2.91 -14.54
CA LEU A 388 -18.11 -3.26 -14.43
C LEU A 388 -17.25 -2.05 -14.81
N LEU A 389 -16.34 -1.67 -13.91
CA LEU A 389 -15.42 -0.57 -14.11
C LEU A 389 -14.22 -1.02 -14.96
N ASP A 390 -14.22 -0.63 -16.24
CA ASP A 390 -13.08 -0.76 -17.15
C ASP A 390 -12.23 0.51 -17.17
N GLU A 391 -11.16 0.51 -17.97
CA GLU A 391 -10.25 1.65 -18.10
C GLU A 391 -10.96 2.93 -18.58
N ALA A 392 -11.98 2.84 -19.44
CA ALA A 392 -12.72 3.99 -19.96
C ALA A 392 -13.64 4.58 -18.89
N TRP A 393 -14.37 3.74 -18.15
CA TRP A 393 -15.19 4.15 -17.01
C TRP A 393 -14.35 4.80 -15.92
N VAL A 394 -13.19 4.22 -15.63
CA VAL A 394 -12.28 4.75 -14.64
C VAL A 394 -11.71 6.11 -15.05
N GLN A 395 -11.38 6.31 -16.34
CA GLN A 395 -10.98 7.63 -16.85
C GLN A 395 -12.12 8.66 -16.71
N LYS A 396 -13.36 8.27 -17.06
CA LYS A 396 -14.54 9.14 -16.87
C LYS A 396 -14.74 9.54 -15.40
N LEU A 397 -14.52 8.61 -14.46
CA LEU A 397 -14.60 8.88 -13.02
C LEU A 397 -13.49 9.82 -12.53
N GLU A 398 -12.28 9.69 -13.09
CA GLU A 398 -11.15 10.58 -12.79
C GLU A 398 -11.39 11.99 -13.33
N ASP A 399 -11.88 12.11 -14.57
CA ASP A 399 -12.24 13.39 -15.19
C ASP A 399 -13.38 14.09 -14.43
N ALA A 400 -14.36 13.31 -13.94
CA ALA A 400 -15.43 13.78 -13.07
C ALA A 400 -14.95 14.08 -11.62
N SER A 401 -13.70 13.76 -11.27
CA SER A 401 -13.10 13.99 -9.95
C SER A 401 -13.89 13.36 -8.79
N VAL A 402 -14.41 12.15 -8.99
CA VAL A 402 -15.12 11.39 -7.94
C VAL A 402 -14.17 10.99 -6.82
N GLN A 403 -14.56 11.23 -5.56
CA GLN A 403 -13.71 11.01 -4.39
C GLN A 403 -13.90 9.65 -3.71
N SER A 404 -15.11 9.10 -3.77
CA SER A 404 -15.47 7.84 -3.13
C SER A 404 -16.47 7.06 -3.97
N ILE A 405 -16.32 5.73 -4.02
CA ILE A 405 -17.23 4.85 -4.75
C ILE A 405 -17.51 3.61 -3.89
N LYS A 406 -18.77 3.23 -3.73
CA LYS A 406 -19.15 1.97 -3.11
C LYS A 406 -19.10 0.84 -4.14
N VAL A 407 -18.19 -0.11 -3.94
CA VAL A 407 -17.96 -1.24 -4.84
C VAL A 407 -18.36 -2.54 -4.17
N ARG A 408 -18.80 -3.52 -4.97
CA ARG A 408 -19.05 -4.86 -4.47
C ARG A 408 -17.73 -5.52 -4.05
N SER A 409 -17.78 -6.34 -3.00
CA SER A 409 -16.63 -7.05 -2.46
C SER A 409 -16.96 -8.52 -2.20
N THR A 410 -15.95 -9.36 -2.19
CA THR A 410 -16.07 -10.76 -1.78
C THR A 410 -16.49 -10.89 -0.31
N ILE A 411 -16.19 -9.90 0.55
CA ILE A 411 -16.57 -9.92 1.97
C ILE A 411 -18.08 -9.79 2.16
N THR A 412 -18.73 -8.90 1.39
CA THR A 412 -20.17 -8.62 1.44
C THR A 412 -21.02 -9.58 0.59
N CYS A 413 -20.38 -10.54 -0.08
CA CYS A 413 -21.07 -11.51 -0.93
C CYS A 413 -21.98 -12.44 -0.12
N ALA A 414 -23.25 -12.51 -0.52
CA ALA A 414 -24.32 -13.28 0.11
C ALA A 414 -24.46 -14.72 -0.43
N SER A 415 -23.57 -15.15 -1.32
CA SER A 415 -23.61 -16.50 -1.91
C SER A 415 -23.49 -17.60 -0.85
N SER A 416 -24.33 -18.64 -0.96
CA SER A 416 -24.31 -19.81 -0.06
C SER A 416 -23.04 -20.63 -0.11
N PHE A 417 -22.41 -20.75 -1.27
CA PHE A 417 -21.17 -21.49 -1.39
C PHE A 417 -20.32 -20.84 -2.46
N GLY A 418 -19.07 -20.55 -2.12
CA GLY A 418 -18.18 -19.78 -2.99
C GLY A 418 -18.50 -18.29 -2.97
N VAL A 419 -18.34 -17.65 -4.12
CA VAL A 419 -18.51 -16.21 -4.34
C VAL A 419 -19.17 -15.99 -5.70
N CYS A 420 -20.00 -14.95 -5.84
CA CYS A 420 -20.57 -14.59 -7.12
C CYS A 420 -19.58 -13.81 -8.01
N ALA A 421 -19.74 -13.92 -9.33
CA ALA A 421 -18.88 -13.22 -10.29
C ALA A 421 -18.92 -11.70 -10.09
N HIS A 422 -20.07 -11.11 -9.73
CA HIS A 422 -20.19 -9.67 -9.54
C HIS A 422 -19.46 -9.12 -8.30
N CYS A 423 -19.39 -9.90 -7.22
CA CYS A 423 -18.66 -9.50 -6.01
C CYS A 423 -17.13 -9.58 -6.19
N TYR A 424 -16.65 -10.38 -7.15
CA TYR A 424 -15.23 -10.47 -7.48
C TYR A 424 -14.82 -9.51 -8.62
N GLY A 425 -15.71 -9.35 -9.61
CA GLY A 425 -15.56 -8.51 -10.79
C GLY A 425 -14.73 -9.19 -11.89
N ARG A 426 -13.70 -8.47 -12.37
CA ARG A 426 -12.83 -8.88 -13.47
C ARG A 426 -11.76 -9.87 -13.02
N ASP A 427 -11.52 -10.91 -13.83
CA ASP A 427 -10.31 -11.74 -13.78
C ASP A 427 -9.14 -10.91 -14.32
N LEU A 428 -8.16 -10.63 -13.45
CA LEU A 428 -7.00 -9.82 -13.80
C LEU A 428 -6.04 -10.55 -14.75
N GLY A 429 -6.01 -11.89 -14.73
CA GLY A 429 -5.13 -12.69 -15.60
C GLY A 429 -5.60 -12.74 -17.06
N ARG A 430 -6.91 -12.57 -17.30
CA ARG A 430 -7.51 -12.69 -18.64
C ARG A 430 -8.30 -11.47 -19.11
N GLY A 431 -8.48 -10.48 -18.25
CA GLY A 431 -9.07 -9.20 -18.65
C GLY A 431 -10.57 -9.21 -18.95
N HIS A 432 -11.31 -10.29 -18.71
CA HIS A 432 -12.77 -10.33 -18.81
C HIS A 432 -13.40 -10.53 -17.41
N THR A 433 -14.72 -10.43 -17.30
CA THR A 433 -15.44 -10.81 -16.06
C THR A 433 -15.08 -12.23 -15.66
N VAL A 434 -14.92 -12.49 -14.36
CA VAL A 434 -14.48 -13.80 -13.88
C VAL A 434 -15.45 -14.91 -14.31
N ASN A 435 -14.90 -16.02 -14.79
CA ASN A 435 -15.69 -17.15 -15.26
C ASN A 435 -16.22 -18.00 -14.10
N HIS A 436 -17.35 -18.65 -14.34
CA HIS A 436 -17.85 -19.71 -13.46
C HIS A 436 -16.83 -20.84 -13.33
N GLY A 437 -16.61 -21.28 -12.09
CA GLY A 437 -15.64 -22.32 -11.76
C GLY A 437 -14.21 -21.82 -11.52
N GLU A 438 -13.90 -20.54 -11.71
CA GLU A 438 -12.55 -20.05 -11.42
C GLU A 438 -12.25 -20.16 -9.90
N ALA A 439 -11.11 -20.77 -9.56
CA ALA A 439 -10.68 -20.99 -8.18
C ALA A 439 -10.01 -19.72 -7.60
N VAL A 440 -10.78 -18.65 -7.44
CA VAL A 440 -10.30 -17.33 -7.03
C VAL A 440 -9.59 -17.33 -5.67
N GLY A 441 -9.94 -18.24 -4.77
CA GLY A 441 -9.25 -18.40 -3.49
C GLY A 441 -7.79 -18.83 -3.61
N VAL A 442 -7.51 -19.79 -4.49
CA VAL A 442 -6.13 -20.23 -4.77
C VAL A 442 -5.35 -19.13 -5.47
N VAL A 443 -5.97 -18.45 -6.44
CA VAL A 443 -5.37 -17.31 -7.15
C VAL A 443 -5.01 -16.18 -6.18
N ALA A 444 -5.91 -15.85 -5.25
CA ALA A 444 -5.66 -14.84 -4.22
C ALA A 444 -4.50 -15.21 -3.29
N ALA A 445 -4.49 -16.45 -2.79
CA ALA A 445 -3.43 -16.94 -1.92
C ALA A 445 -2.04 -16.91 -2.61
N GLN A 446 -1.98 -17.30 -3.89
CA GLN A 446 -0.74 -17.25 -4.68
C GLN A 446 -0.30 -15.82 -5.00
N SER A 447 -1.25 -14.94 -5.34
CA SER A 447 -0.99 -13.52 -5.64
C SER A 447 -0.46 -12.75 -4.44
N ILE A 448 -0.70 -13.23 -3.22
CA ILE A 448 -0.13 -12.69 -1.98
C ILE A 448 1.19 -13.39 -1.64
N GLY A 449 1.22 -14.73 -1.70
CA GLY A 449 2.35 -15.53 -1.23
C GLY A 449 3.60 -15.52 -2.13
N GLU A 450 3.43 -15.51 -3.45
CA GLU A 450 4.54 -15.48 -4.40
C GLU A 450 5.35 -14.18 -4.27
N PRO A 451 4.73 -12.98 -4.28
CA PRO A 451 5.48 -11.75 -4.04
C PRO A 451 6.04 -11.69 -2.62
N GLY A 452 5.35 -12.24 -1.61
CA GLY A 452 5.85 -12.36 -0.25
C GLY A 452 7.21 -13.06 -0.17
N THR A 453 7.42 -14.06 -1.03
CA THR A 453 8.70 -14.77 -1.14
C THR A 453 9.75 -13.90 -1.82
N GLN A 454 9.36 -13.15 -2.85
CA GLN A 454 10.23 -12.16 -3.48
C GLN A 454 10.65 -11.05 -2.52
N LEU A 455 9.78 -10.61 -1.59
CA LEU A 455 10.13 -9.63 -0.55
C LEU A 455 11.30 -10.14 0.30
N THR A 456 11.24 -11.41 0.73
CA THR A 456 12.30 -12.00 1.54
C THR A 456 13.62 -12.21 0.77
N MET A 457 13.58 -12.29 -0.55
CA MET A 457 14.78 -12.39 -1.39
C MET A 457 15.35 -11.01 -1.74
N ARG A 458 14.55 -10.08 -2.26
CA ARG A 458 15.04 -8.79 -2.82
C ARG A 458 15.56 -7.82 -1.76
N THR A 459 14.90 -7.70 -0.61
CA THR A 459 15.25 -6.70 0.42
C THR A 459 16.64 -6.95 1.02
N PHE A 460 17.10 -8.21 1.04
CA PHE A 460 18.30 -8.61 1.77
C PHE A 460 19.54 -8.82 0.89
N HIS A 461 19.39 -8.80 -0.44
CA HIS A 461 20.50 -8.92 -1.39
C HIS A 461 21.27 -7.61 -1.67
N ILE A 462 20.89 -6.48 -1.06
CA ILE A 462 21.59 -5.19 -1.24
C ILE A 462 22.94 -5.15 -0.48
N GLY A 463 23.43 -6.30 -0.02
CA GLY A 463 24.80 -6.45 0.52
C GLY A 463 25.05 -5.72 1.83
N GLY A 464 23.98 -5.45 2.61
CA GLY A 464 24.08 -4.77 3.90
C GLY A 464 24.16 -3.25 3.87
N ALA A 465 24.08 -2.63 2.68
CA ALA A 465 24.02 -1.18 2.57
C ALA A 465 22.70 -0.67 3.15
N ALA A 466 22.81 0.11 4.24
CA ALA A 466 21.66 0.75 4.85
C ALA A 466 21.43 2.10 4.16
N SER A 467 20.24 2.26 3.55
CA SER A 467 19.75 3.58 3.14
C SER A 467 18.59 3.90 4.07
N ARG A 468 18.81 4.84 4.99
CA ARG A 468 17.75 5.38 5.82
C ARG A 468 17.17 6.57 5.07
N ALA A 469 15.87 6.59 4.82
CA ALA A 469 15.21 7.82 4.39
C ALA A 469 15.41 8.87 5.50
N ALA A 470 15.87 10.07 5.12
CA ALA A 470 16.04 11.16 6.07
C ALA A 470 14.75 11.37 6.85
N ALA A 471 14.86 11.59 8.16
CA ALA A 471 13.68 11.85 8.98
C ALA A 471 13.05 13.17 8.55
N ILE A 472 11.75 13.16 8.25
CA ILE A 472 11.04 14.38 7.84
C ILE A 472 10.99 15.33 9.04
N ASP A 473 11.64 16.47 8.90
CA ASP A 473 11.75 17.53 9.91
C ASP A 473 10.89 18.76 9.56
N ASN A 474 10.23 18.76 8.40
CA ASN A 474 9.44 19.88 7.93
C ASN A 474 8.27 19.48 6.99
N VAL A 475 7.28 20.36 6.86
CA VAL A 475 6.23 20.30 5.83
C VAL A 475 6.51 21.36 4.77
N THR A 476 6.69 20.92 3.53
CA THR A 476 6.76 21.78 2.34
C THR A 476 5.53 21.57 1.48
N VAL A 477 4.85 22.66 1.16
CA VAL A 477 3.59 22.59 0.41
C VAL A 477 3.87 22.46 -1.07
N LYS A 478 3.09 21.64 -1.78
CA LYS A 478 3.30 21.36 -3.21
C LYS A 478 2.43 22.22 -4.12
N THR A 479 1.26 22.60 -3.64
CA THR A 479 0.26 23.36 -4.41
C THR A 479 0.20 24.82 -3.94
N THR A 480 -0.05 25.74 -4.88
CA THR A 480 -0.30 27.15 -4.54
C THR A 480 -1.76 27.30 -4.10
N GLY A 481 -2.00 27.96 -2.97
CA GLY A 481 -3.32 28.00 -2.37
C GLY A 481 -3.38 28.83 -1.09
N SER A 482 -4.33 28.52 -0.21
CA SER A 482 -4.43 29.09 1.14
C SER A 482 -4.39 28.00 2.20
N VAL A 483 -3.76 28.27 3.33
CA VAL A 483 -3.72 27.34 4.47
C VAL A 483 -4.99 27.47 5.31
N LYS A 484 -5.54 26.35 5.77
CA LYS A 484 -6.61 26.27 6.75
C LYS A 484 -6.20 25.36 7.90
N PHE A 485 -6.36 25.84 9.12
CA PHE A 485 -6.15 25.05 10.33
C PHE A 485 -7.41 24.29 10.73
N ASN A 486 -7.31 22.98 10.89
CA ASN A 486 -8.39 22.10 11.35
C ASN A 486 -8.00 21.51 12.71
N ASN A 487 -8.82 21.75 13.74
CA ASN A 487 -8.58 21.28 15.11
C ASN A 487 -7.18 21.61 15.68
N LEU A 488 -6.52 22.65 15.16
CA LEU A 488 -5.17 23.03 15.54
C LEU A 488 -5.20 24.19 16.55
N LYS A 489 -4.88 23.90 17.80
CA LYS A 489 -4.59 24.93 18.81
C LYS A 489 -3.12 25.33 18.70
N HIS A 490 -2.85 26.64 18.70
CA HIS A 490 -1.50 27.17 18.58
C HIS A 490 -1.28 28.32 19.56
N VAL A 491 -0.02 28.51 19.96
CA VAL A 491 0.44 29.64 20.77
C VAL A 491 1.50 30.42 20.02
N GLN A 492 1.60 31.72 20.27
CA GLN A 492 2.59 32.56 19.62
C GLN A 492 3.87 32.62 20.46
N HIS A 493 4.99 32.18 19.89
CA HIS A 493 6.30 32.23 20.52
C HIS A 493 6.90 33.65 20.46
N ALA A 494 7.80 33.98 21.37
CA ALA A 494 8.45 35.30 21.42
C ALA A 494 9.24 35.64 20.14
N SER A 495 9.67 34.64 19.38
CA SER A 495 10.35 34.80 18.08
C SER A 495 9.41 35.15 16.91
N GLY A 496 8.09 35.24 17.15
CA GLY A 496 7.09 35.57 16.13
C GLY A 496 6.49 34.36 15.39
N ASN A 497 7.05 33.16 15.58
CA ASN A 497 6.50 31.92 15.03
C ASN A 497 5.33 31.39 15.86
N LEU A 498 4.46 30.60 15.24
CA LEU A 498 3.39 29.89 15.94
C LEU A 498 3.89 28.50 16.36
N VAL A 499 3.47 28.00 17.51
CA VAL A 499 3.82 26.65 18.00
C VAL A 499 2.54 25.87 18.21
N ALA A 500 2.46 24.67 17.63
CA ALA A 500 1.30 23.79 17.77
C ALA A 500 1.24 23.19 19.18
N VAL A 501 0.10 23.34 19.86
CA VAL A 501 -0.14 22.81 21.22
C VAL A 501 -1.23 21.74 21.24
N SER A 502 -1.85 21.44 20.10
CA SER A 502 -2.77 20.31 19.91
C SER A 502 -2.09 19.12 19.24
N ARG A 503 -2.44 17.89 19.65
CA ARG A 503 -1.94 16.63 19.05
C ARG A 503 -2.74 16.17 17.82
N SER A 504 -3.99 16.59 17.71
CA SER A 504 -4.91 16.30 16.60
C SER A 504 -4.96 17.42 15.55
N GLY A 505 -4.06 18.40 15.66
CA GLY A 505 -4.04 19.55 14.78
C GLY A 505 -3.62 19.18 13.36
N GLU A 506 -4.43 19.61 12.40
CA GLU A 506 -4.19 19.38 10.98
C GLU A 506 -4.09 20.71 10.23
N LEU A 507 -3.23 20.72 9.22
CA LEU A 507 -3.01 21.82 8.31
C LEU A 507 -3.47 21.37 6.93
N SER A 508 -4.53 21.99 6.45
CA SER A 508 -5.10 21.75 5.12
C SER A 508 -4.71 22.84 4.15
N VAL A 509 -4.43 22.49 2.91
CA VAL A 509 -4.16 23.43 1.83
C VAL A 509 -5.37 23.45 0.90
N LEU A 510 -6.01 24.61 0.81
CA LEU A 510 -7.15 24.85 -0.06
C LEU A 510 -6.69 25.47 -1.38
N ASP A 511 -7.31 25.07 -2.49
CA ASP A 511 -7.13 25.73 -3.78
C ASP A 511 -7.90 27.06 -3.89
N ALA A 512 -7.77 27.73 -5.03
CA ALA A 512 -8.45 29.00 -5.30
C ALA A 512 -10.00 28.90 -5.29
N HIS A 513 -10.55 27.69 -5.39
CA HIS A 513 -11.99 27.40 -5.33
C HIS A 513 -12.45 26.93 -3.95
N GLY A 514 -11.57 26.99 -2.93
CA GLY A 514 -11.88 26.57 -1.56
C GLY A 514 -11.92 25.06 -1.36
N ARG A 515 -11.46 24.26 -2.34
CA ARG A 515 -11.40 22.81 -2.23
C ARG A 515 -10.12 22.38 -1.56
N GLU A 516 -10.23 21.40 -0.67
CA GLU A 516 -9.08 20.83 0.02
C GLU A 516 -8.27 19.93 -0.92
N ARG A 517 -6.98 20.25 -1.08
CA ARG A 517 -6.06 19.50 -1.96
C ARG A 517 -5.03 18.69 -1.18
N GLU A 518 -4.51 19.26 -0.10
CA GLU A 518 -3.49 18.62 0.74
C GLU A 518 -3.92 18.71 2.20
N ARG A 519 -3.62 17.66 2.97
CA ARG A 519 -3.87 17.60 4.41
C ARG A 519 -2.64 17.03 5.11
N TYR A 520 -2.11 17.80 6.05
CA TYR A 520 -0.92 17.45 6.83
C TYR A 520 -1.27 17.41 8.31
N LYS A 521 -1.00 16.28 8.96
CA LYS A 521 -1.08 16.19 10.41
C LYS A 521 0.18 16.79 11.02
N LEU A 522 0.03 17.75 11.93
CA LEU A 522 1.16 18.41 12.58
C LEU A 522 1.45 17.76 13.95
N PRO A 523 2.72 17.46 14.27
CA PRO A 523 3.05 16.98 15.59
C PRO A 523 2.93 18.11 16.63
N TYR A 524 2.68 17.73 17.87
CA TYR A 524 2.75 18.64 19.01
C TYR A 524 4.15 19.28 19.10
N ALA A 525 4.21 20.57 19.43
CA ALA A 525 5.40 21.42 19.43
C ALA A 525 6.01 21.71 18.04
N ALA A 526 5.30 21.41 16.95
CA ALA A 526 5.71 21.88 15.63
C ALA A 526 5.70 23.42 15.57
N THR A 527 6.77 23.99 15.05
CA THR A 527 6.86 25.43 14.80
C THR A 527 6.32 25.71 13.40
N ILE A 528 5.31 26.58 13.33
CA ILE A 528 4.57 26.93 12.13
C ILE A 528 4.95 28.36 11.74
N THR A 529 5.34 28.53 10.48
CA THR A 529 5.82 29.80 9.93
C THR A 529 4.70 30.64 9.31
N VAL A 530 3.55 30.03 9.04
CA VAL A 530 2.39 30.64 8.37
C VAL A 530 1.19 30.79 9.31
N LYS A 531 0.33 31.78 9.03
CA LYS A 531 -0.92 32.02 9.76
C LYS A 531 -2.10 31.31 9.09
N ASP A 532 -3.18 31.10 9.84
CA ASP A 532 -4.43 30.58 9.29
C ASP A 532 -4.99 31.51 8.20
N GLY A 533 -5.45 30.93 7.09
CA GLY A 533 -5.92 31.67 5.91
C GLY A 533 -4.83 32.32 5.05
N ALA A 534 -3.55 32.16 5.39
CA ALA A 534 -2.46 32.78 4.63
C ALA A 534 -2.31 32.15 3.24
N ALA A 535 -2.04 32.98 2.24
CA ALA A 535 -1.69 32.53 0.89
C ALA A 535 -0.27 31.93 0.88
N ILE A 536 -0.13 30.79 0.22
CA ILE A 536 1.09 30.00 0.16
C ILE A 536 1.45 29.65 -1.28
N LYS A 537 2.74 29.59 -1.56
CA LYS A 537 3.28 29.19 -2.86
C LYS A 537 3.80 27.75 -2.80
N ALA A 538 3.70 27.06 -3.94
CA ALA A 538 4.36 25.78 -4.12
C ALA A 538 5.86 25.86 -3.76
N GLY A 539 6.33 24.92 -2.94
CA GLY A 539 7.71 24.84 -2.43
C GLY A 539 7.97 25.56 -1.11
N GLN A 540 6.99 26.26 -0.53
CA GLN A 540 7.17 26.98 0.73
C GLN A 540 7.09 26.02 1.93
N THR A 541 8.06 26.13 2.85
CA THR A 541 8.04 25.43 4.14
C THR A 541 7.07 26.12 5.10
N VAL A 542 6.07 25.38 5.57
CA VAL A 542 4.99 25.91 6.43
C VAL A 542 5.11 25.49 7.90
N ALA A 543 5.78 24.37 8.18
CA ALA A 543 6.03 23.90 9.54
C ALA A 543 7.36 23.14 9.63
N ASN A 544 8.01 23.19 10.80
CA ASN A 544 9.23 22.44 11.11
C ASN A 544 9.23 21.93 12.57
N TRP A 545 9.99 20.87 12.84
CA TRP A 545 10.15 20.27 14.17
C TRP A 545 11.45 19.47 14.28
N ASP A 546 11.82 19.08 15.49
CA ASP A 546 12.90 18.11 15.72
C ASP A 546 12.34 16.67 15.58
N PRO A 547 12.76 15.89 14.56
CA PRO A 547 12.21 14.56 14.33
C PRO A 547 12.74 13.50 15.32
N HIS A 548 13.78 13.80 16.09
CA HIS A 548 14.40 12.86 17.03
C HIS A 548 13.96 13.09 18.47
N ASN A 549 13.32 14.22 18.75
CA ASN A 549 12.91 14.60 20.10
C ASN A 549 11.44 15.03 20.10
N HIS A 550 10.62 14.37 20.92
CA HIS A 550 9.31 14.90 21.25
C HIS A 550 9.48 15.98 22.31
N SER A 551 9.22 17.23 21.93
CA SER A 551 9.40 18.39 22.82
C SER A 551 8.09 18.69 23.54
N ILE A 552 8.16 18.81 24.87
CA ILE A 552 7.06 19.32 25.69
C ILE A 552 7.23 20.83 25.78
N VAL A 553 6.23 21.59 25.33
CA VAL A 553 6.30 23.06 25.29
C VAL A 553 5.35 23.68 26.30
N SER A 554 5.72 24.86 26.78
CA SER A 554 4.86 25.66 27.65
C SER A 554 3.81 26.45 26.86
N GLU A 555 2.58 26.51 27.38
CA GLU A 555 1.50 27.35 26.86
C GLU A 555 1.43 28.73 27.54
N VAL A 556 2.10 28.88 28.70
CA VAL A 556 2.05 30.09 29.53
C VAL A 556 3.45 30.55 29.91
N ALA A 557 3.64 31.87 30.03
CA ALA A 557 4.89 32.41 30.55
C ALA A 557 4.87 32.43 32.09
N GLY A 558 5.92 31.89 32.72
CA GLY A 558 5.99 31.81 34.19
C GLY A 558 7.30 31.20 34.68
N PHE A 559 7.25 30.59 35.87
CA PHE A 559 8.38 29.90 36.49
C PHE A 559 8.08 28.41 36.64
N ILE A 560 9.07 27.58 36.38
CA ILE A 560 8.96 26.12 36.50
C ILE A 560 8.93 25.70 37.97
N ARG A 561 8.05 24.78 38.31
CA ARG A 561 7.99 24.10 39.61
C ARG A 561 7.91 22.59 39.42
N PHE A 562 8.85 21.85 39.99
CA PHE A 562 8.83 20.39 39.95
C PHE A 562 7.93 19.79 41.05
N VAL A 563 7.07 18.85 40.65
CA VAL A 563 6.19 18.08 41.53
C VAL A 563 6.50 16.59 41.33
N ASP A 564 6.63 15.84 42.43
CA ASP A 564 7.04 14.43 42.45
C ASP A 564 8.41 14.13 41.80
N PHE A 565 9.34 15.10 41.82
CA PHE A 565 10.75 14.90 41.46
C PHE A 565 11.55 14.45 42.68
N ILE A 566 11.74 13.15 42.80
CA ILE A 566 12.59 12.50 43.81
C ILE A 566 13.76 11.80 43.11
N ASP A 567 14.97 12.23 43.45
CA ASP A 567 16.22 11.67 42.92
C ASP A 567 16.39 10.20 43.34
N GLY A 568 16.86 9.37 42.40
CA GLY A 568 17.03 7.92 42.57
C GLY A 568 15.74 7.10 42.52
N VAL A 569 14.56 7.75 42.58
CA VAL A 569 13.25 7.07 42.52
C VAL A 569 12.52 7.40 41.22
N THR A 570 12.24 8.68 41.00
CA THR A 570 11.50 9.18 39.82
C THR A 570 12.39 9.83 38.77
N VAL A 571 13.58 10.28 39.20
CA VAL A 571 14.59 10.91 38.36
C VAL A 571 15.92 10.20 38.59
N ILE A 572 16.63 9.90 37.52
CA ILE A 572 18.02 9.47 37.57
C ILE A 572 18.85 10.58 36.95
N GLU A 573 19.82 11.06 37.72
CA GLU A 573 20.84 11.95 37.19
C GLU A 573 21.83 11.10 36.38
N LYS A 574 21.84 11.29 35.07
CA LYS A 574 22.84 10.72 34.17
C LYS A 574 23.90 11.77 33.93
N THR A 575 25.04 11.53 34.55
CA THR A 575 26.29 12.21 34.21
C THR A 575 26.89 11.50 33.01
N ASP A 576 27.17 12.24 31.95
CA ASP A 576 27.94 11.71 30.82
C ASP A 576 29.43 11.65 31.22
N ASP A 577 30.00 10.44 31.22
CA ASP A 577 31.38 10.15 31.68
C ASP A 577 32.45 10.96 30.92
N LEU A 578 32.14 11.48 29.73
CA LEU A 578 33.06 12.27 28.89
C LEU A 578 32.94 13.78 29.08
N THR A 579 31.74 14.30 29.35
CA THR A 579 31.49 15.75 29.42
C THR A 579 31.32 16.27 30.83
N GLY A 580 31.03 15.38 31.79
CA GLY A 580 30.76 15.74 33.18
C GLY A 580 29.44 16.50 33.39
N LEU A 581 28.64 16.72 32.34
CA LEU A 581 27.32 17.33 32.47
C LEU A 581 26.30 16.33 32.99
N ALA A 582 25.55 16.77 33.99
CA ALA A 582 24.45 16.03 34.58
C ALA A 582 23.13 16.38 33.89
N SER A 583 22.49 15.38 33.29
CA SER A 583 21.14 15.48 32.73
C SER A 583 20.18 14.67 33.59
N ARG A 584 18.98 15.20 33.83
CA ARG A 584 17.96 14.53 34.65
C ARG A 584 17.00 13.76 33.76
N GLU A 585 17.08 12.43 33.80
CA GLU A 585 16.19 11.55 33.05
C GLU A 585 15.08 10.99 33.95
N ILE A 586 13.83 11.07 33.51
CA ILE A 586 12.69 10.49 34.23
C ILE A 586 12.73 8.96 34.14
N THR A 587 12.71 8.28 35.29
CA THR A 587 12.77 6.82 35.37
C THR A 587 11.46 6.17 34.92
N ASP A 588 11.52 5.04 34.22
CA ASP A 588 10.34 4.21 33.88
C ASP A 588 9.60 3.72 35.15
N PRO A 589 8.28 3.95 35.30
CA PRO A 589 7.47 3.41 36.38
C PRO A 589 7.66 1.90 36.63
N LYS A 590 7.97 1.10 35.59
CA LYS A 590 8.26 -0.34 35.72
C LYS A 590 9.55 -0.64 36.50
N ARG A 591 10.54 0.27 36.43
CA ARG A 591 11.83 0.15 37.10
C ARG A 591 11.84 0.75 38.51
N ARG A 592 10.77 1.45 38.91
CA ARG A 592 10.66 2.06 40.25
C ARG A 592 10.29 1.00 41.30
N GLY A 593 10.82 1.16 42.51
CA GLY A 593 10.43 0.36 43.68
C GLY A 593 8.96 0.54 44.06
N THR A 594 8.45 -0.28 44.99
CA THR A 594 7.02 -0.34 45.36
C THR A 594 6.43 1.00 45.84
N GLN A 595 7.23 1.87 46.46
CA GLN A 595 6.81 3.21 46.90
C GLN A 595 6.87 4.29 45.79
N GLY A 596 7.64 4.07 44.72
CA GLY A 596 7.83 5.05 43.64
C GLY A 596 6.94 4.81 42.41
N LYS A 597 6.18 3.71 42.39
CA LYS A 597 5.30 3.34 41.26
C LYS A 597 4.10 4.27 41.07
N ASP A 598 3.61 4.90 42.13
CA ASP A 598 2.44 5.79 42.07
C ASP A 598 2.82 7.28 41.87
N LEU A 599 4.11 7.65 42.01
CA LEU A 599 4.57 9.03 41.85
C LEU A 599 4.57 9.46 40.38
N ARG A 600 4.12 10.68 40.08
CA ARG A 600 4.01 11.21 38.72
C ARG A 600 4.84 12.49 38.59
N PRO A 601 6.07 12.43 38.05
CA PRO A 601 6.88 13.63 37.87
C PRO A 601 6.15 14.59 36.92
N ILE A 602 5.83 15.76 37.42
CA ILE A 602 5.07 16.80 36.74
C ILE A 602 5.86 18.10 36.81
N VAL A 603 5.86 18.84 35.71
CA VAL A 603 6.33 20.22 35.68
C VAL A 603 5.12 21.14 35.72
N ARG A 604 5.00 21.95 36.78
CA ARG A 604 3.99 23.01 36.89
C ARG A 604 4.57 24.36 36.54
N ILE A 605 3.74 25.25 36.02
CA ILE A 605 4.13 26.65 35.79
C ILE A 605 3.38 27.54 36.78
N VAL A 606 4.16 28.33 37.52
CA VAL A 606 3.69 29.25 38.56
C VAL A 606 4.01 30.70 38.22
N ASP A 607 3.26 31.62 38.79
CA ASP A 607 3.56 33.05 38.75
C ASP A 607 4.73 33.43 39.69
N LYS A 608 5.11 34.71 39.71
CA LYS A 608 6.15 35.24 40.63
C LYS A 608 5.81 35.08 42.11
N ALA A 609 4.55 34.84 42.46
CA ALA A 609 4.06 34.64 43.81
C ALA A 609 3.89 33.15 44.17
N GLY A 610 4.24 32.23 43.26
CA GLY A 610 4.15 30.78 43.46
C GLY A 610 2.74 30.20 43.33
N LYS A 611 1.78 30.96 42.77
CA LYS A 611 0.42 30.50 42.47
C LYS A 611 0.39 29.86 41.08
N ASP A 612 -0.35 28.76 40.96
CA ASP A 612 -0.49 28.02 39.71
C ASP A 612 -1.14 28.91 38.63
N LEU A 613 -0.50 28.97 37.46
CA LEU A 613 -1.06 29.62 36.27
C LEU A 613 -1.97 28.62 35.56
N ASN A 614 -3.13 29.07 35.10
CA ASN A 614 -4.07 28.23 34.36
C ASN A 614 -3.79 28.30 32.85
N ILE A 615 -4.09 27.21 32.14
CA ILE A 615 -3.97 27.14 30.69
C ILE A 615 -5.02 28.09 30.06
N PRO A 616 -4.66 28.97 29.11
CA PRO A 616 -5.57 29.94 28.53
C PRO A 616 -6.84 29.29 27.96
N GLY A 617 -8.01 29.72 28.44
CA GLY A 617 -9.31 29.19 28.01
C GLY A 617 -9.81 27.96 28.79
N THR A 618 -9.08 27.52 29.83
CA THR A 618 -9.54 26.46 30.73
C THR A 618 -9.26 26.82 32.20
N ASP A 619 -10.03 26.27 33.14
CA ASP A 619 -9.77 26.41 34.58
C ASP A 619 -8.70 25.43 35.10
N LEU A 620 -8.03 24.71 34.20
CA LEU A 620 -7.01 23.72 34.53
C LEU A 620 -5.65 24.40 34.78
N PRO A 621 -4.91 24.01 35.83
CA PRO A 621 -3.56 24.49 36.06
C PRO A 621 -2.61 24.01 34.95
N ALA A 622 -1.67 24.85 34.55
CA ALA A 622 -0.62 24.57 33.57
C ALA A 622 0.40 23.57 34.16
N GLN A 623 0.03 22.30 34.10
CA GLN A 623 0.82 21.19 34.59
C GLN A 623 1.10 20.18 33.47
N TYR A 624 2.37 19.91 33.23
CA TYR A 624 2.86 19.01 32.18
C TYR A 624 3.38 17.74 32.82
N LEU A 625 2.66 16.63 32.60
CA LEU A 625 3.10 15.32 33.03
C LEU A 625 4.30 14.89 32.18
N LEU A 626 5.39 14.49 32.83
CA LEU A 626 6.57 14.00 32.12
C LEU A 626 6.51 12.48 31.97
N PRO A 627 6.43 11.96 30.73
CA PRO A 627 6.52 10.54 30.50
C PRO A 627 7.92 10.01 30.82
N PRO A 628 8.07 8.68 30.99
CA PRO A 628 9.37 8.08 31.23
C PRO A 628 10.36 8.39 30.10
N ARG A 629 11.64 8.50 30.45
CA ARG A 629 12.77 8.87 29.56
C ARG A 629 12.77 10.34 29.11
N SER A 630 11.83 11.15 29.59
CA SER A 630 11.93 12.61 29.42
C SER A 630 13.22 13.11 30.06
N ILE A 631 13.99 13.88 29.30
CA ILE A 631 15.18 14.59 29.78
C ILE A 631 14.75 16.03 30.08
N VAL A 632 15.01 16.45 31.31
CA VAL A 632 14.72 17.80 31.79
C VAL A 632 16.04 18.53 31.97
N ASN A 633 16.26 19.57 31.15
CA ASN A 633 17.48 20.39 31.19
C ASN A 633 17.31 21.66 32.02
N LEU A 634 16.07 22.04 32.35
CA LEU A 634 15.77 23.23 33.13
C LEU A 634 15.85 22.94 34.63
N GLN A 635 16.18 23.96 35.42
CA GLN A 635 16.21 23.89 36.88
C GLN A 635 14.86 24.33 37.48
N ASP A 636 14.59 23.88 38.70
CA ASP A 636 13.43 24.32 39.46
C ASP A 636 13.52 25.84 39.71
N GLY A 637 12.43 26.57 39.44
CA GLY A 637 12.38 28.03 39.51
C GLY A 637 12.96 28.77 38.31
N ALA A 638 13.33 28.10 37.22
CA ALA A 638 13.76 28.77 35.98
C ALA A 638 12.58 29.50 35.28
N PRO A 639 12.80 30.69 34.69
CA PRO A 639 11.79 31.37 33.90
C PRO A 639 11.57 30.65 32.56
N VAL A 640 10.32 30.53 32.12
CA VAL A 640 9.91 29.92 30.84
C VAL A 640 8.91 30.83 30.12
N GLY A 641 9.09 31.02 28.82
CA GLY A 641 8.20 31.77 27.94
C GLY A 641 7.10 30.91 27.31
N VAL A 642 6.16 31.56 26.62
CA VAL A 642 5.13 30.86 25.83
C VAL A 642 5.80 30.20 24.61
N GLY A 643 5.62 28.89 24.47
CA GLY A 643 6.18 28.06 23.39
C GLY A 643 7.59 27.51 23.67
N ASP A 644 8.21 27.83 24.82
CA ASP A 644 9.52 27.31 25.19
C ASP A 644 9.47 25.82 25.55
N VAL A 645 10.54 25.10 25.24
CA VAL A 645 10.67 23.65 25.50
C VAL A 645 11.01 23.40 26.97
N VAL A 646 10.10 22.75 27.69
CA VAL A 646 10.21 22.38 29.11
C VAL A 646 11.00 21.09 29.29
N ALA A 647 10.72 20.09 28.46
CA ALA A 647 11.37 18.79 28.49
C ALA A 647 11.47 18.19 27.09
N LYS A 648 12.47 17.36 26.86
CA LYS A 648 12.64 16.63 25.61
C LYS A 648 12.55 15.15 25.89
N ILE A 649 11.77 14.43 25.11
CA ILE A 649 11.76 12.98 25.13
C ILE A 649 12.55 12.56 23.91
N PRO A 650 13.75 11.99 24.07
CA PRO A 650 14.45 11.35 22.98
C PRO A 650 13.53 10.26 22.46
N GLN A 651 13.04 10.44 21.24
CA GLN A 651 12.47 9.31 20.55
C GLN A 651 13.67 8.41 20.28
N GLU A 652 13.71 7.23 20.91
CA GLU A 652 14.40 6.12 20.26
C GLU A 652 13.81 6.10 18.87
N ALA A 653 14.62 6.51 17.88
CA ALA A 653 14.23 6.58 16.48
C ALA A 653 13.34 5.39 16.26
N SER A 654 12.02 5.67 16.13
CA SER A 654 10.98 4.64 16.18
C SER A 654 11.56 3.48 15.44
N LYS A 655 11.90 2.37 16.15
CA LYS A 655 12.51 1.19 15.53
C LYS A 655 11.67 1.00 14.30
N THR A 656 12.26 1.32 13.13
CA THR A 656 11.56 1.80 11.93
C THR A 656 10.11 1.37 12.01
N ARG A 657 9.16 2.31 12.31
CA ARG A 657 7.70 2.04 12.47
C ARG A 657 7.43 0.74 11.75
N ASP A 658 7.07 -0.32 12.49
CA ASP A 658 7.32 -1.75 12.15
C ASP A 658 6.61 -2.26 10.87
N ILE A 659 6.33 -1.36 9.93
CA ILE A 659 6.22 -1.60 8.51
C ILE A 659 7.48 -2.29 7.94
N THR A 660 8.65 -2.18 8.60
CA THR A 660 9.85 -3.01 8.28
C THR A 660 9.81 -4.44 8.83
N GLY A 661 8.79 -4.81 9.61
CA GLY A 661 8.58 -6.17 10.07
C GLY A 661 8.47 -7.17 8.92
N GLY A 662 8.26 -6.67 7.69
CA GLY A 662 8.27 -7.44 6.47
C GLY A 662 7.20 -8.52 6.51
N LEU A 663 7.55 -9.71 6.04
CA LEU A 663 6.61 -10.82 6.00
C LEU A 663 6.06 -11.27 7.37
N PRO A 664 6.85 -11.30 8.48
CA PRO A 664 6.32 -11.53 9.82
C PRO A 664 5.12 -10.67 10.20
N ARG A 665 5.14 -9.38 9.85
CA ARG A 665 4.04 -8.45 10.11
C ARG A 665 2.76 -8.87 9.38
N VAL A 666 2.89 -9.18 8.09
CA VAL A 666 1.78 -9.70 7.27
C VAL A 666 1.22 -11.00 7.84
N ALA A 667 2.10 -11.89 8.31
CA ALA A 667 1.68 -13.13 8.97
C ALA A 667 0.92 -12.88 10.28
N ASP A 668 1.37 -11.95 11.13
CA ASP A 668 0.69 -11.61 12.38
C ASP A 668 -0.71 -11.01 12.14
N LEU A 669 -0.87 -10.20 11.08
CA LEU A 669 -2.16 -9.64 10.64
C LEU A 669 -3.11 -10.75 10.17
N PHE A 670 -2.66 -11.67 9.31
CA PHE A 670 -3.48 -12.81 8.88
C PHE A 670 -3.76 -13.83 9.99
N GLU A 671 -2.90 -13.94 11.00
CA GLU A 671 -3.17 -14.76 12.19
C GLU A 671 -4.06 -14.03 13.21
N ALA A 672 -4.49 -12.79 12.94
CA ALA A 672 -5.30 -11.95 13.83
C ALA A 672 -4.76 -11.93 15.27
N ARG A 673 -3.43 -11.86 15.42
CA ARG A 673 -2.78 -11.85 16.72
C ARG A 673 -2.99 -10.52 17.41
N LYS A 674 -3.34 -10.56 18.70
CA LYS A 674 -3.38 -9.36 19.52
C LYS A 674 -1.95 -8.81 19.68
N PRO A 675 -1.72 -7.52 19.40
CA PRO A 675 -0.46 -6.87 19.73
C PRO A 675 -0.14 -7.05 21.21
N LYS A 676 1.15 -7.05 21.58
CA LYS A 676 1.57 -7.18 22.99
C LYS A 676 1.02 -6.04 23.86
N ASP A 677 1.02 -4.84 23.30
CA ASP A 677 0.55 -3.61 23.93
C ASP A 677 -0.52 -2.96 23.03
N PRO A 678 -1.77 -3.49 22.98
CA PRO A 678 -2.80 -3.05 22.03
C PRO A 678 -3.37 -1.68 22.38
N ALA A 679 -3.69 -0.86 21.38
CA ALA A 679 -4.45 0.36 21.60
C ALA A 679 -5.78 0.04 22.29
N ILE A 680 -6.20 0.91 23.21
CA ILE A 680 -7.53 0.82 23.82
C ILE A 680 -8.43 1.80 23.07
N LEU A 681 -9.53 1.28 22.54
CA LEU A 681 -10.52 2.04 21.78
C LEU A 681 -11.73 2.34 22.67
N ALA A 682 -12.41 3.46 22.44
CA ALA A 682 -13.61 3.83 23.17
C ALA A 682 -14.75 2.83 22.93
N GLU A 683 -15.26 2.20 23.98
CA GLU A 683 -16.34 1.20 23.92
C GLU A 683 -17.70 1.80 23.55
N ILE A 684 -17.93 3.04 23.97
CA ILE A 684 -19.14 3.81 23.70
C ILE A 684 -18.78 5.26 23.35
N SER A 685 -19.68 5.94 22.65
CA SER A 685 -19.54 7.39 22.39
C SER A 685 -19.98 8.19 23.61
N GLY A 686 -19.25 9.22 23.99
CA GLY A 686 -19.61 10.07 25.12
C GLY A 686 -18.50 10.96 25.62
N ILE A 687 -18.74 11.63 26.75
CA ILE A 687 -17.79 12.52 27.40
C ILE A 687 -16.89 11.69 28.32
N VAL A 688 -15.58 11.85 28.16
CA VAL A 688 -14.57 11.18 28.98
C VAL A 688 -14.42 11.87 30.33
N SER A 689 -14.42 11.08 31.40
CA SER A 689 -14.08 11.50 32.76
C SER A 689 -13.19 10.47 33.45
N PHE A 690 -12.44 10.87 34.47
CA PHE A 690 -11.59 9.94 35.23
C PHE A 690 -12.21 9.65 36.58
N GLY A 691 -12.44 8.36 36.85
CA GLY A 691 -12.96 7.89 38.13
C GLY A 691 -11.89 7.80 39.21
N LYS A 692 -12.28 7.31 40.39
CA LYS A 692 -11.35 7.09 41.50
C LYS A 692 -10.31 6.01 41.15
N ASP A 693 -9.04 6.37 41.27
CA ASP A 693 -7.90 5.48 41.03
C ASP A 693 -7.98 4.20 41.87
N THR A 694 -7.72 3.06 41.22
CA THR A 694 -7.55 1.75 41.88
C THR A 694 -6.05 1.41 41.99
N LYS A 695 -5.66 0.45 42.84
CA LYS A 695 -4.26 -0.01 42.94
C LYS A 695 -3.72 -0.44 41.57
N GLY A 696 -2.85 0.39 40.96
CA GLY A 696 -2.16 0.12 39.70
C GLY A 696 -2.94 0.36 38.40
N LYS A 697 -4.24 0.68 38.46
CA LYS A 697 -5.08 0.99 37.29
C LYS A 697 -5.84 2.30 37.48
N GLN A 698 -5.85 3.14 36.45
CA GLN A 698 -6.66 4.35 36.34
C GLN A 698 -8.01 3.97 35.75
N ARG A 699 -9.09 4.51 36.32
CA ARG A 699 -10.45 4.26 35.84
C ARG A 699 -10.84 5.36 34.85
N LEU A 700 -11.07 4.97 33.60
CA LEU A 700 -11.70 5.81 32.59
C LEU A 700 -13.21 5.58 32.66
N ILE A 701 -13.99 6.66 32.65
CA ILE A 701 -15.45 6.60 32.62
C ILE A 701 -15.90 7.38 31.39
N ILE A 702 -16.57 6.71 30.46
CA ILE A 702 -17.18 7.35 29.30
C ILE A 702 -18.68 7.49 29.60
N LYS A 703 -19.17 8.72 29.57
CA LYS A 703 -20.58 9.04 29.85
C LYS A 703 -21.31 9.41 28.55
N PRO A 704 -22.23 8.57 28.04
CA PRO A 704 -23.07 8.93 26.91
C PRO A 704 -24.11 9.97 27.33
N LEU A 705 -24.68 10.70 26.36
CA LEU A 705 -25.73 11.71 26.63
C LEU A 705 -27.01 11.10 27.23
N ASP A 706 -27.37 9.88 26.81
CA ASP A 706 -28.63 9.20 27.16
C ASP A 706 -28.44 7.71 27.55
N GLY A 707 -27.45 7.37 28.40
CA GLY A 707 -27.20 5.96 28.74
C GLY A 707 -26.39 5.71 30.02
N GLU A 708 -26.11 4.44 30.27
CA GLU A 708 -25.29 4.00 31.40
C GLU A 708 -23.81 4.33 31.20
N GLU A 709 -23.13 4.68 32.29
CA GLU A 709 -21.70 4.99 32.28
C GLU A 709 -20.89 3.72 32.03
N HIS A 710 -19.99 3.75 31.04
CA HIS A 710 -19.06 2.65 30.79
C HIS A 710 -17.74 2.91 31.49
N GLU A 711 -17.33 2.01 32.38
CA GLU A 711 -16.05 2.11 33.10
C GLU A 711 -15.02 1.15 32.52
N GLU A 712 -13.83 1.68 32.19
CA GLU A 712 -12.69 0.89 31.73
C GLU A 712 -11.45 1.10 32.60
N LEU A 713 -10.75 0.01 32.93
CA LEU A 713 -9.59 0.03 33.82
C LEU A 713 -8.28 0.00 33.03
N ILE A 714 -7.69 1.17 32.84
CA ILE A 714 -6.43 1.36 32.09
C ILE A 714 -5.24 1.24 33.04
N PRO A 715 -4.20 0.43 32.73
CA PRO A 715 -2.99 0.39 33.54
C PRO A 715 -2.30 1.76 33.64
N LYS A 716 -1.91 2.21 34.84
CA LYS A 716 -1.35 3.56 35.05
C LYS A 716 -0.06 3.88 34.27
N TYR A 717 0.67 2.86 33.81
CA TYR A 717 1.88 3.04 33.01
C TYR A 717 1.59 3.33 31.53
N ARG A 718 0.34 3.18 31.08
CA ARG A 718 -0.09 3.46 29.71
C ARG A 718 -0.39 4.94 29.56
N GLN A 719 0.01 5.51 28.43
CA GLN A 719 -0.27 6.90 28.11
C GLN A 719 -1.67 7.02 27.49
N ILE A 720 -2.54 7.75 28.18
CA ILE A 720 -3.86 8.12 27.69
C ILE A 720 -3.70 9.37 26.81
N ILE A 721 -4.29 9.35 25.62
CA ILE A 721 -4.20 10.43 24.63
C ILE A 721 -5.29 11.48 24.86
N VAL A 722 -6.47 11.04 25.31
CA VAL A 722 -7.66 11.87 25.52
C VAL A 722 -7.64 12.61 26.85
N PHE A 723 -8.30 13.77 26.88
CA PHE A 723 -8.42 14.63 28.04
C PHE A 723 -9.78 14.47 28.75
N GLU A 724 -9.82 14.89 30.02
CA GLU A 724 -11.06 14.97 30.77
C GLU A 724 -11.99 16.04 30.17
N GLY A 725 -13.25 15.68 29.96
CA GLY A 725 -14.26 16.53 29.31
C GLY A 725 -14.25 16.47 27.78
N GLU A 726 -13.33 15.71 27.17
CA GLU A 726 -13.32 15.48 25.73
C GLU A 726 -14.44 14.52 25.30
N HIS A 727 -15.10 14.83 24.19
CA HIS A 727 -16.10 13.94 23.59
C HIS A 727 -15.39 12.96 22.66
N VAL A 728 -15.54 11.67 22.92
CA VAL A 728 -14.98 10.59 22.09
C VAL A 728 -16.10 9.85 21.38
N GLU A 729 -15.85 9.41 20.16
CA GLU A 729 -16.75 8.51 19.44
C GLU A 729 -16.39 7.04 19.69
N LYS A 730 -17.38 6.16 19.62
CA LYS A 730 -17.18 4.72 19.72
C LYS A 730 -16.15 4.25 18.69
N GLY A 731 -15.11 3.56 19.16
CA GLY A 731 -14.00 3.06 18.38
C GLY A 731 -12.84 4.04 18.19
N GLU A 732 -12.92 5.25 18.75
CA GLU A 732 -11.81 6.21 18.75
C GLU A 732 -10.67 5.76 19.69
N THR A 733 -9.42 6.09 19.35
CA THR A 733 -8.26 5.64 20.12
C THR A 733 -8.05 6.47 21.38
N VAL A 734 -8.24 5.85 22.54
CA VAL A 734 -8.10 6.46 23.86
C VAL A 734 -6.66 6.34 24.38
N VAL A 735 -6.04 5.18 24.18
CA VAL A 735 -4.68 4.87 24.64
C VAL A 735 -3.79 4.55 23.46
N ASP A 736 -2.60 5.11 23.47
CA ASP A 736 -1.61 4.89 22.41
C ASP A 736 -1.20 3.42 22.30
N GLY A 737 -1.06 2.97 21.06
CA GLY A 737 -0.72 1.59 20.73
C GLY A 737 -1.22 1.20 19.35
N GLU A 738 -0.96 -0.05 18.99
CA GLU A 738 -1.47 -0.62 17.76
C GLU A 738 -2.90 -1.15 17.96
N PRO A 739 -3.89 -0.74 17.15
CA PRO A 739 -5.25 -1.21 17.32
C PRO A 739 -5.36 -2.70 17.02
N SER A 740 -6.10 -3.40 17.87
CA SER A 740 -6.33 -4.83 17.75
C SER A 740 -7.44 -5.08 16.72
N PRO A 741 -7.22 -5.93 15.68
CA PRO A 741 -8.23 -6.22 14.66
C PRO A 741 -9.56 -6.75 15.23
N GLN A 742 -9.51 -7.46 16.36
CA GLN A 742 -10.71 -7.99 17.01
C GLN A 742 -11.55 -6.88 17.65
N ASP A 743 -10.91 -5.85 18.18
CA ASP A 743 -11.60 -4.71 18.80
C ASP A 743 -12.17 -3.78 17.72
N ILE A 744 -11.47 -3.62 16.59
CA ILE A 744 -12.02 -2.94 15.40
C ILE A 744 -13.30 -3.63 14.93
N LEU A 745 -13.30 -4.96 14.79
CA LEU A 745 -14.48 -5.71 14.35
C LEU A 745 -15.68 -5.50 15.29
N ARG A 746 -15.45 -5.61 16.60
CA ARG A 746 -16.50 -5.53 17.62
C ARG A 746 -17.08 -4.12 17.76
N LEU A 747 -16.25 -3.09 17.62
CA LEU A 747 -16.65 -1.70 17.86
C LEU A 747 -17.13 -0.99 16.60
N LEU A 748 -16.40 -1.14 15.49
CA LEU A 748 -16.60 -0.40 14.24
C LEU A 748 -17.24 -1.25 13.13
N GLY A 749 -17.19 -2.58 13.23
CA GLY A 749 -17.81 -3.50 12.28
C GLY A 749 -16.86 -4.01 11.19
N VAL A 750 -17.44 -4.64 10.17
CA VAL A 750 -16.70 -5.37 9.12
C VAL A 750 -16.02 -4.44 8.12
N GLU A 751 -16.67 -3.35 7.70
CA GLU A 751 -16.09 -2.46 6.68
C GLU A 751 -14.82 -1.74 7.18
N PRO A 752 -14.80 -1.14 8.39
CA PRO A 752 -13.58 -0.49 8.90
C PRO A 752 -12.46 -1.51 9.18
N LEU A 753 -12.80 -2.72 9.63
CA LEU A 753 -11.84 -3.81 9.75
C LEU A 753 -11.20 -4.17 8.41
N ALA A 754 -12.02 -4.35 7.37
CA ALA A 754 -11.54 -4.71 6.04
C ALA A 754 -10.61 -3.62 5.50
N ALA A 755 -11.01 -2.34 5.62
CA ALA A 755 -10.18 -1.21 5.22
C ALA A 755 -8.85 -1.17 5.98
N TYR A 756 -8.85 -1.40 7.29
CA TYR A 756 -7.65 -1.45 8.11
C TYR A 756 -6.70 -2.59 7.69
N LEU A 757 -7.20 -3.83 7.58
CA LEU A 757 -6.38 -4.98 7.23
C LEU A 757 -5.81 -4.87 5.81
N VAL A 758 -6.64 -4.45 4.84
CA VAL A 758 -6.18 -4.23 3.47
C VAL A 758 -5.10 -3.15 3.44
N LYS A 759 -5.30 -2.02 4.12
CA LYS A 759 -4.31 -0.94 4.18
C LYS A 759 -2.98 -1.43 4.76
N GLU A 760 -3.00 -2.01 5.96
CA GLU A 760 -1.77 -2.43 6.67
C GLU A 760 -0.99 -3.50 5.90
N ILE A 761 -1.69 -4.47 5.29
CA ILE A 761 -1.04 -5.51 4.48
C ILE A 761 -0.47 -4.89 3.19
N GLN A 762 -1.24 -4.04 2.52
CA GLN A 762 -0.81 -3.38 1.30
C GLN A 762 0.37 -2.44 1.53
N ASP A 763 0.44 -1.73 2.66
CA ASP A 763 1.55 -0.84 3.00
C ASP A 763 2.88 -1.61 3.00
N VAL A 764 2.89 -2.85 3.52
CA VAL A 764 4.08 -3.71 3.51
C VAL A 764 4.51 -4.10 2.09
N TYR A 765 3.57 -4.48 1.22
CA TYR A 765 3.86 -4.81 -0.17
C TYR A 765 4.27 -3.58 -0.99
N ARG A 766 3.59 -2.45 -0.80
CA ARG A 766 3.84 -1.17 -1.48
C ARG A 766 5.20 -0.59 -1.14
N LEU A 767 5.64 -0.67 0.13
CA LEU A 767 6.99 -0.26 0.53
C LEU A 767 8.10 -1.00 -0.21
N GLN A 768 7.81 -2.18 -0.74
CA GLN A 768 8.74 -2.98 -1.53
C GLN A 768 8.49 -2.86 -3.05
N GLY A 769 7.60 -1.96 -3.46
CA GLY A 769 7.25 -1.73 -4.86
C GLY A 769 6.44 -2.85 -5.51
N VAL A 770 5.82 -3.73 -4.72
CA VAL A 770 4.94 -4.79 -5.21
C VAL A 770 3.49 -4.29 -5.16
N LYS A 771 2.82 -4.32 -6.32
CA LYS A 771 1.39 -4.01 -6.43
C LYS A 771 0.57 -5.29 -6.40
N ILE A 772 -0.41 -5.34 -5.50
CA ILE A 772 -1.41 -6.41 -5.42
C ILE A 772 -2.77 -5.73 -5.44
N ASN A 773 -3.77 -6.32 -6.12
CA ASN A 773 -5.12 -5.79 -6.05
C ASN A 773 -5.81 -6.18 -4.72
N ASP A 774 -6.50 -5.21 -4.10
CA ASP A 774 -7.21 -5.36 -2.83
C ASP A 774 -8.15 -6.59 -2.79
N LYS A 775 -8.72 -7.01 -3.93
CA LYS A 775 -9.66 -8.14 -4.02
C LYS A 775 -9.06 -9.45 -3.50
N HIS A 776 -7.74 -9.64 -3.65
CA HIS A 776 -7.08 -10.87 -3.20
C HIS A 776 -7.02 -10.93 -1.66
N ILE A 777 -6.75 -9.79 -1.01
CA ILE A 777 -6.72 -9.70 0.44
C ILE A 777 -8.14 -9.83 1.00
N GLU A 778 -9.13 -9.23 0.34
CA GLU A 778 -10.55 -9.36 0.69
C GLU A 778 -11.05 -10.82 0.67
N VAL A 779 -10.57 -11.64 -0.27
CA VAL A 779 -10.89 -13.08 -0.31
C VAL A 779 -10.39 -13.79 0.95
N ILE A 780 -9.19 -13.45 1.43
CA ILE A 780 -8.64 -14.02 2.67
C ILE A 780 -9.41 -13.51 3.89
N ILE A 781 -9.71 -12.21 3.95
CA ILE A 781 -10.50 -11.61 5.05
C ILE A 781 -11.90 -12.24 5.13
N ARG A 782 -12.55 -12.53 3.99
CA ARG A 782 -13.82 -13.28 3.94
C ARG A 782 -13.69 -14.61 4.67
N GLN A 783 -12.58 -15.34 4.50
CA GLN A 783 -12.37 -16.61 5.19
C GLN A 783 -12.03 -16.45 6.67
N MET A 784 -11.36 -15.36 7.06
CA MET A 784 -11.12 -15.03 8.47
C MET A 784 -12.42 -14.68 9.22
N LEU A 785 -13.44 -14.17 8.51
CA LEU A 785 -14.78 -13.81 9.02
C LEU A 785 -15.84 -14.90 8.79
N ARG A 786 -15.42 -16.14 8.54
CA ARG A 786 -16.33 -17.26 8.21
C ARG A 786 -17.19 -17.71 9.40
N LYS A 787 -16.77 -17.43 10.64
CA LYS A 787 -17.46 -17.84 11.87
C LYS A 787 -18.17 -16.67 12.55
N VAL A 788 -19.28 -17.00 13.18
CA VAL A 788 -20.07 -16.07 14.00
C VAL A 788 -20.32 -16.72 15.36
N GLU A 789 -20.41 -15.91 16.40
CA GLU A 789 -20.78 -16.32 17.75
C GLU A 789 -22.24 -15.95 18.01
N ILE A 790 -23.02 -16.91 18.49
CA ILE A 790 -24.46 -16.70 18.71
C ILE A 790 -24.68 -15.96 20.03
N THR A 791 -25.26 -14.76 19.96
CA THR A 791 -25.62 -13.96 21.13
C THR A 791 -27.03 -14.24 21.62
N ASP A 792 -27.96 -14.53 20.72
CA ASP A 792 -29.32 -14.93 21.06
C ASP A 792 -29.76 -16.04 20.11
N GLN A 793 -30.16 -17.17 20.67
CA GLN A 793 -30.57 -18.34 19.91
C GLN A 793 -31.93 -18.17 19.23
N GLY A 794 -32.77 -17.22 19.68
CA GLY A 794 -34.14 -17.08 19.22
C GLY A 794 -34.88 -18.42 19.29
N ASP A 795 -35.59 -18.78 18.21
CA ASP A 795 -36.23 -20.09 18.05
C ASP A 795 -35.36 -21.09 17.24
N GLY A 796 -34.08 -20.76 17.06
CA GLY A 796 -33.11 -21.56 16.32
C GLY A 796 -32.56 -22.77 17.09
N LYS A 797 -31.78 -23.59 16.38
CA LYS A 797 -31.16 -24.82 16.92
C LYS A 797 -29.79 -24.61 17.56
N PHE A 798 -29.25 -23.39 17.48
CA PHE A 798 -27.91 -23.08 17.96
C PHE A 798 -27.93 -22.74 19.45
N LEU A 799 -26.81 -22.97 20.12
CA LEU A 799 -26.65 -22.62 21.52
C LEU A 799 -26.05 -21.21 21.68
N HIS A 800 -26.44 -20.52 22.75
CA HIS A 800 -25.80 -19.27 23.15
C HIS A 800 -24.28 -19.47 23.38
N GLY A 801 -23.46 -18.62 22.78
CA GLY A 801 -21.99 -18.71 22.79
C GLY A 801 -21.40 -19.77 21.85
N GLU A 802 -22.21 -20.47 21.05
CA GLU A 802 -21.72 -21.40 20.04
C GLU A 802 -21.09 -20.65 18.86
N GLN A 803 -19.92 -21.12 18.39
CA GLN A 803 -19.30 -20.62 17.16
C GLN A 803 -19.78 -21.43 15.96
N ALA A 804 -20.73 -20.86 15.22
CA ALA A 804 -21.30 -21.45 14.03
C ALA A 804 -20.70 -20.85 12.75
N GLU A 805 -20.91 -21.53 11.63
CA GLU A 805 -20.56 -20.99 10.32
C GLU A 805 -21.59 -19.95 9.88
N ARG A 806 -21.11 -18.75 9.50
CA ARG A 806 -21.95 -17.59 9.15
C ARG A 806 -23.06 -17.97 8.18
N GLN A 807 -22.73 -18.76 7.16
CA GLN A 807 -23.69 -19.12 6.13
C GLN A 807 -24.82 -20.01 6.65
N ARG A 808 -24.52 -20.97 7.54
CA ARG A 808 -25.56 -21.83 8.13
C ARG A 808 -26.53 -21.03 9.00
N VAL A 809 -26.01 -20.04 9.73
CA VAL A 809 -26.83 -19.14 10.54
C VAL A 809 -27.71 -18.26 9.67
N LEU A 810 -27.18 -17.74 8.54
CA LEU A 810 -27.96 -16.99 7.56
C LEU A 810 -29.08 -17.84 6.94
N GLU A 811 -28.77 -19.07 6.51
CA GLU A 811 -29.77 -19.98 5.93
C GLU A 811 -30.87 -20.37 6.92
N GLU A 812 -30.51 -20.62 8.18
CA GLU A 812 -31.52 -20.90 9.21
C GLU A 812 -32.34 -19.65 9.54
N ASN A 813 -31.74 -18.47 9.60
CA ASN A 813 -32.48 -17.21 9.79
C ASN A 813 -33.49 -16.95 8.67
N VAL A 814 -33.14 -17.22 7.42
CA VAL A 814 -34.08 -17.12 6.29
C VAL A 814 -35.27 -18.08 6.49
N ARG A 815 -35.03 -19.28 7.01
CA ARG A 815 -36.11 -20.25 7.32
C ARG A 815 -36.98 -19.84 8.50
N LEU A 816 -36.39 -19.33 9.57
CA LEU A 816 -37.10 -18.84 10.75
C LEU A 816 -38.00 -17.64 10.36
N LEU A 817 -37.45 -16.69 9.60
CA LEU A 817 -38.21 -15.55 9.09
C LEU A 817 -39.37 -15.97 8.18
N ALA A 818 -39.17 -16.98 7.31
CA ALA A 818 -40.25 -17.53 6.48
C ALA A 818 -41.39 -18.17 7.31
N ARG A 819 -41.12 -18.54 8.57
CA ARG A 819 -42.08 -19.10 9.52
C ARG A 819 -42.62 -18.07 10.53
N ASN A 820 -42.22 -16.80 10.41
CA ASN A 820 -42.49 -15.74 11.39
C ASN A 820 -41.98 -16.08 12.82
N GLU A 821 -40.88 -16.80 12.92
CA GLU A 821 -40.18 -17.14 14.18
C GLU A 821 -39.07 -16.12 14.48
N LEU A 822 -38.61 -16.06 15.73
CA LEU A 822 -37.56 -15.13 16.13
C LEU A 822 -36.20 -15.53 15.52
N PRO A 823 -35.53 -14.65 14.74
CA PRO A 823 -34.24 -14.97 14.14
C PRO A 823 -33.13 -15.02 15.19
N ILE A 824 -32.10 -15.80 14.89
CA ILE A 824 -30.89 -15.92 15.68
C ILE A 824 -30.08 -14.62 15.55
N LYS A 825 -29.69 -14.03 16.69
CA LYS A 825 -28.73 -12.91 16.72
C LYS A 825 -27.33 -13.45 16.90
N TYR A 826 -26.39 -12.86 16.19
CA TYR A 826 -25.01 -13.31 16.17
C TYR A 826 -24.06 -12.15 15.94
N ASP A 827 -22.84 -12.28 16.45
CA ASP A 827 -21.74 -11.35 16.23
C ASP A 827 -20.64 -12.02 15.39
N PRO A 828 -20.02 -11.32 14.42
CA PRO A 828 -18.92 -11.86 13.64
C PRO A 828 -17.67 -12.05 14.50
N VAL A 829 -16.98 -13.19 14.31
CA VAL A 829 -15.73 -13.49 15.01
C VAL A 829 -14.57 -13.54 14.02
N LEU A 830 -13.52 -12.77 14.32
CA LEU A 830 -12.29 -12.80 13.54
C LEU A 830 -11.38 -13.95 13.99
N LEU A 831 -11.17 -14.92 13.11
CA LEU A 831 -10.23 -16.02 13.33
C LEU A 831 -8.98 -15.85 12.46
N GLY A 832 -7.81 -16.11 13.05
CA GLY A 832 -6.56 -16.21 12.29
C GLY A 832 -6.60 -17.39 11.31
N ILE A 833 -5.88 -17.27 10.19
CA ILE A 833 -5.90 -18.26 9.10
C ILE A 833 -5.60 -19.70 9.55
N THR A 834 -4.71 -19.90 10.53
CA THR A 834 -4.42 -21.26 11.06
C THR A 834 -5.61 -21.85 11.83
N LYS A 835 -6.33 -21.03 12.61
CA LYS A 835 -7.53 -21.48 13.33
C LYS A 835 -8.71 -21.69 12.37
N ALA A 836 -8.85 -20.78 11.39
CA ALA A 836 -9.90 -20.87 10.38
C ALA A 836 -9.76 -22.15 9.52
N SER A 837 -8.55 -22.55 9.13
CA SER A 837 -8.33 -23.76 8.33
C SER A 837 -8.58 -25.07 9.10
N LEU A 838 -8.33 -25.09 10.40
CA LEU A 838 -8.64 -26.24 11.28
C LEU A 838 -10.15 -26.38 11.55
N ALA A 839 -10.91 -25.29 11.46
CA ALA A 839 -12.36 -25.25 11.72
C ALA A 839 -13.22 -25.46 10.45
N THR A 840 -12.64 -26.07 9.41
CA THR A 840 -13.32 -26.40 8.15
C THR A 840 -14.30 -27.55 8.31
N GLU A 841 -15.34 -27.60 7.45
CA GLU A 841 -16.34 -28.68 7.51
C GLU A 841 -15.79 -30.04 7.10
N SER A 842 -14.82 -30.05 6.17
CA SER A 842 -14.18 -31.28 5.73
C SER A 842 -13.10 -31.71 6.71
N PHE A 843 -13.37 -32.81 7.41
CA PHE A 843 -12.36 -33.44 8.26
C PHE A 843 -11.21 -34.02 7.42
N ILE A 844 -11.44 -34.41 6.16
CA ILE A 844 -10.39 -34.92 5.25
C ILE A 844 -9.41 -33.80 4.91
N SER A 845 -9.93 -32.62 4.55
CA SER A 845 -9.14 -31.42 4.28
C SER A 845 -8.38 -30.96 5.53
N ALA A 846 -9.06 -30.85 6.67
CA ALA A 846 -8.45 -30.47 7.95
C ALA A 846 -7.34 -31.45 8.39
N ALA A 847 -7.56 -32.76 8.27
CA ALA A 847 -6.61 -33.80 8.68
C ALA A 847 -5.31 -33.78 7.86
N SER A 848 -5.37 -33.30 6.61
CA SER A 848 -4.21 -33.15 5.72
C SER A 848 -3.38 -31.88 5.99
N PHE A 849 -3.89 -30.94 6.80
CA PHE A 849 -3.19 -29.70 7.12
C PHE A 849 -2.23 -29.87 8.31
N GLN A 850 -2.77 -29.96 9.53
CA GLN A 850 -2.03 -30.08 10.79
C GLN A 850 -2.88 -30.82 11.84
N GLU A 851 -2.22 -31.36 12.88
CA GLU A 851 -2.88 -31.99 14.03
C GLU A 851 -3.83 -33.16 13.66
N THR A 852 -3.41 -33.98 12.68
CA THR A 852 -4.18 -35.10 12.11
C THR A 852 -4.85 -35.99 13.16
N THR A 853 -4.12 -36.35 14.23
CA THR A 853 -4.66 -37.19 15.32
C THR A 853 -5.85 -36.54 16.01
N ARG A 854 -5.78 -35.23 16.31
CA ARG A 854 -6.88 -34.49 16.98
C ARG A 854 -8.10 -34.43 16.07
N VAL A 855 -7.91 -34.05 14.81
CA VAL A 855 -8.98 -33.92 13.82
C VAL A 855 -9.71 -35.24 13.59
N LEU A 856 -8.97 -36.33 13.39
CA LEU A 856 -9.57 -37.65 13.15
C LEU A 856 -10.29 -38.19 14.39
N THR A 857 -9.78 -37.92 15.60
CA THR A 857 -10.44 -38.34 16.84
C THR A 857 -11.77 -37.62 17.02
N GLU A 858 -11.80 -36.30 16.82
CA GLU A 858 -13.02 -35.49 16.91
C GLU A 858 -14.06 -35.90 15.86
N ALA A 859 -13.61 -36.14 14.62
CA ALA A 859 -14.45 -36.63 13.53
C ALA A 859 -15.04 -38.02 13.83
N ALA A 860 -14.23 -38.93 14.38
CA ALA A 860 -14.67 -40.28 14.75
C ALA A 860 -15.69 -40.26 15.90
N VAL A 861 -15.47 -39.44 16.93
CA VAL A 861 -16.38 -39.31 18.08
C VAL A 861 -17.73 -38.71 17.66
N ARG A 862 -17.72 -37.72 16.76
CA ARG A 862 -18.95 -37.10 16.24
C ARG A 862 -19.65 -37.90 15.13
N GLY A 863 -18.98 -38.92 14.57
CA GLY A 863 -19.48 -39.65 13.41
C GLY A 863 -19.67 -38.76 12.17
N THR A 864 -18.80 -37.76 11.97
CA THR A 864 -18.92 -36.77 10.89
C THR A 864 -18.83 -37.42 9.51
N ARG A 865 -19.64 -36.92 8.57
CA ARG A 865 -19.63 -37.34 7.16
C ARG A 865 -19.13 -36.20 6.28
N ASP A 866 -18.24 -36.52 5.36
CA ASP A 866 -17.67 -35.54 4.42
C ASP A 866 -18.50 -35.48 3.12
N GLY A 867 -18.81 -34.26 2.70
CA GLY A 867 -19.59 -33.98 1.48
C GLY A 867 -18.76 -33.87 0.20
N LEU A 868 -17.43 -33.90 0.28
CA LEU A 868 -16.47 -33.74 -0.83
C LEU A 868 -16.76 -32.48 -1.68
N ARG A 869 -16.99 -31.36 -1.01
CA ARG A 869 -17.33 -30.08 -1.65
C ARG A 869 -16.11 -29.22 -1.95
N GLY A 870 -15.01 -29.43 -1.24
CA GLY A 870 -13.75 -28.71 -1.41
C GLY A 870 -12.83 -29.32 -2.45
N LEU A 871 -11.77 -28.60 -2.82
CA LEU A 871 -10.79 -29.11 -3.78
C LEU A 871 -9.94 -30.24 -3.18
N LYS A 872 -9.46 -30.07 -1.95
CA LYS A 872 -8.46 -30.95 -1.34
C LYS A 872 -9.00 -32.36 -1.11
N GLU A 873 -10.25 -32.49 -0.66
CA GLU A 873 -10.86 -33.81 -0.49
C GLU A 873 -10.95 -34.57 -1.82
N ASN A 874 -11.36 -33.90 -2.89
CA ASN A 874 -11.50 -34.52 -4.20
C ASN A 874 -10.13 -34.93 -4.76
N VAL A 875 -9.08 -34.13 -4.54
CA VAL A 875 -7.71 -34.52 -4.89
C VAL A 875 -7.27 -35.77 -4.13
N ILE A 876 -7.47 -35.82 -2.80
CA ILE A 876 -7.07 -36.95 -1.95
C ILE A 876 -7.79 -38.24 -2.35
N VAL A 877 -9.08 -38.15 -2.71
CA VAL A 877 -9.90 -39.31 -3.12
C VAL A 877 -9.71 -39.66 -4.61
N GLY A 878 -8.96 -38.86 -5.38
CA GLY A 878 -8.68 -39.11 -6.80
C GLY A 878 -9.87 -38.79 -7.73
N ARG A 879 -10.68 -37.78 -7.39
CA ARG A 879 -11.82 -37.30 -8.19
C ARG A 879 -11.49 -35.96 -8.86
N LEU A 880 -12.30 -35.60 -9.86
CA LEU A 880 -12.29 -34.25 -10.45
C LEU A 880 -12.55 -33.20 -9.36
N ILE A 881 -11.76 -32.13 -9.37
CA ILE A 881 -11.93 -31.01 -8.44
C ILE A 881 -13.22 -30.22 -8.74
N PRO A 882 -13.91 -29.65 -7.74
CA PRO A 882 -15.13 -28.85 -7.92
C PRO A 882 -14.83 -27.42 -8.37
N ALA A 883 -13.89 -27.27 -9.31
CA ALA A 883 -13.48 -26.00 -9.92
C ALA A 883 -13.12 -26.23 -11.39
N GLY A 884 -13.07 -25.15 -12.18
CA GLY A 884 -12.80 -25.16 -13.61
C GLY A 884 -13.67 -26.16 -14.35
N THR A 885 -13.03 -27.04 -15.13
CA THR A 885 -13.67 -28.10 -15.92
C THR A 885 -14.44 -29.10 -15.06
N GLY A 886 -14.06 -29.30 -13.80
CA GLY A 886 -14.71 -30.25 -12.91
C GLY A 886 -15.98 -29.69 -12.23
N LEU A 887 -16.18 -28.37 -12.20
CA LEU A 887 -17.40 -27.79 -11.61
C LEU A 887 -18.66 -28.29 -12.34
N THR A 888 -18.65 -28.32 -13.67
CA THR A 888 -19.78 -28.80 -14.48
C THR A 888 -20.13 -30.25 -14.15
N TYR A 889 -19.13 -31.11 -13.94
CA TYR A 889 -19.33 -32.50 -13.52
C TYR A 889 -20.04 -32.58 -12.16
N HIS A 890 -19.63 -31.77 -11.19
CA HIS A 890 -20.24 -31.75 -9.86
C HIS A 890 -21.64 -31.14 -9.85
N LEU A 891 -21.89 -30.10 -10.65
CA LEU A 891 -23.22 -29.52 -10.83
C LEU A 891 -24.20 -30.54 -11.43
N ASN A 892 -23.81 -31.23 -12.51
CA ASN A 892 -24.63 -32.26 -13.14
C ASN A 892 -24.91 -33.43 -12.18
N ARG A 893 -23.91 -33.81 -11.38
CA ARG A 893 -24.09 -34.84 -10.36
C ARG A 893 -25.08 -34.41 -9.27
N ARG A 894 -25.03 -33.15 -8.81
CA ARG A 894 -25.98 -32.62 -7.82
C ARG A 894 -27.39 -32.55 -8.41
N LYS A 895 -27.53 -32.12 -9.66
CA LYS A 895 -28.80 -32.14 -10.41
C LYS A 895 -29.38 -33.57 -10.44
N ASN A 896 -28.60 -34.55 -10.88
CA ASN A 896 -29.04 -35.95 -10.98
C ASN A 896 -29.37 -36.58 -9.61
N ALA A 897 -28.68 -36.17 -8.53
CA ALA A 897 -28.97 -36.65 -7.18
C ALA A 897 -30.23 -36.00 -6.57
N SER A 898 -30.66 -34.84 -7.07
CA SER A 898 -31.86 -34.14 -6.59
C SER A 898 -33.17 -34.68 -7.18
N GLY A 899 -33.11 -35.49 -8.25
CA GLY A 899 -34.28 -36.15 -8.84
C GLY A 899 -35.25 -35.23 -9.61
N LEU A 900 -34.93 -33.93 -9.74
CA LEU A 900 -35.76 -32.94 -10.43
C LEU A 900 -35.50 -32.95 -11.94
N THR A 901 -36.57 -32.91 -12.73
CA THR A 901 -36.51 -32.80 -14.20
C THR A 901 -36.18 -31.37 -14.65
N GLU A 902 -35.60 -31.18 -15.85
CA GLU A 902 -35.30 -29.85 -16.40
C GLU A 902 -36.53 -28.92 -16.42
N SER A 903 -37.70 -29.48 -16.73
CA SER A 903 -39.00 -28.78 -16.71
C SER A 903 -39.42 -28.28 -15.32
N GLU A 904 -39.08 -28.98 -14.24
CA GLU A 904 -39.42 -28.57 -12.88
C GLU A 904 -38.50 -27.47 -12.37
N MET A 905 -37.26 -27.41 -12.86
CA MET A 905 -36.31 -26.35 -12.52
C MET A 905 -36.60 -25.04 -13.26
N ASP A 906 -37.06 -25.08 -14.51
CA ASP A 906 -37.50 -23.88 -15.23
C ASP A 906 -38.74 -23.27 -14.58
N ALA A 907 -39.64 -24.10 -14.04
CA ALA A 907 -40.77 -23.65 -13.24
C ALA A 907 -40.35 -23.03 -11.89
N LEU A 908 -39.25 -23.49 -11.29
CA LEU A 908 -38.69 -22.97 -10.02
C LEU A 908 -37.79 -21.74 -10.22
N SER A 909 -37.18 -21.56 -11.40
CA SER A 909 -36.26 -20.46 -11.70
C SER A 909 -36.96 -19.16 -12.10
N GLY A 910 -38.29 -19.18 -12.24
CA GLY A 910 -39.09 -17.98 -12.48
C GLY A 910 -38.77 -17.25 -13.80
N THR A 911 -38.21 -17.95 -14.79
CA THR A 911 -38.04 -17.39 -16.13
C THR A 911 -39.33 -17.60 -16.91
N VAL A 912 -40.18 -16.57 -16.96
CA VAL A 912 -41.23 -16.48 -17.98
C VAL A 912 -40.52 -16.29 -19.31
N THR A 913 -40.31 -17.39 -20.04
CA THR A 913 -39.97 -17.32 -21.45
C THR A 913 -41.17 -16.69 -22.16
N ALA A 914 -41.03 -15.43 -22.56
CA ALA A 914 -41.88 -14.85 -23.57
C ALA A 914 -41.64 -15.66 -24.86
N ALA A 915 -42.52 -16.62 -25.10
CA ALA A 915 -42.53 -17.38 -26.34
C ALA A 915 -42.66 -16.40 -27.51
N GLU A 916 -41.70 -16.48 -28.42
CA GLU A 916 -41.70 -15.82 -29.72
C GLU A 916 -43.03 -16.12 -30.42
N ALA A 917 -43.77 -15.06 -30.77
CA ALA A 917 -44.93 -15.16 -31.63
C ALA A 917 -44.44 -15.42 -33.06
N GLU A 918 -44.61 -16.64 -33.55
CA GLU A 918 -44.54 -16.93 -34.98
C GLU A 918 -45.69 -16.25 -35.72
N PRO A 919 -45.49 -15.79 -36.97
CA PRO A 919 -46.52 -15.11 -37.74
C PRO A 919 -47.52 -16.13 -38.29
N VAL A 920 -48.79 -15.95 -37.96
CA VAL A 920 -49.89 -16.75 -38.52
C VAL A 920 -50.09 -16.37 -39.99
N GLU A 921 -49.75 -17.29 -40.89
CA GLU A 921 -50.23 -17.29 -42.28
C GLU A 921 -51.75 -17.41 -42.29
N THR A 922 -52.42 -16.45 -42.92
CA THR A 922 -53.88 -16.50 -43.15
C THR A 922 -54.14 -17.02 -44.56
N GLU A 923 -54.42 -18.31 -44.69
CA GLU A 923 -55.06 -18.87 -45.88
C GLU A 923 -56.53 -18.45 -45.93
N ALA A 924 -56.89 -17.79 -47.03
CA ALA A 924 -58.26 -17.48 -47.38
C ALA A 924 -59.01 -18.75 -47.80
N MET A 925 -60.13 -19.06 -47.13
CA MET A 925 -61.17 -19.92 -47.67
C MET A 925 -62.52 -19.20 -47.68
N VAL A 926 -63.05 -19.17 -48.90
CA VAL A 926 -64.35 -18.65 -49.33
C VAL A 926 -65.44 -19.69 -49.07
N SER A 927 -66.52 -19.31 -48.39
CA SER A 927 -67.91 -19.77 -48.61
C SER A 927 -68.84 -19.03 -47.64
N GLY A 928 -69.64 -18.06 -48.09
CA GLY A 928 -71.07 -18.24 -48.38
C GLY A 928 -71.92 -17.95 -47.13
N GLU A 929 -72.31 -16.70 -46.88
CA GLU A 929 -73.68 -16.18 -47.07
C GLU A 929 -74.80 -17.09 -46.53
N GLU A 930 -75.50 -16.66 -45.46
CA GLU A 930 -76.89 -16.17 -45.55
C GLU A 930 -77.47 -15.76 -44.17
N SER A 931 -77.99 -14.52 -44.12
CA SER A 931 -79.22 -14.06 -43.42
C SER A 931 -79.37 -14.27 -41.90
N SER A 932 -79.97 -13.40 -41.09
CA SER A 932 -80.63 -12.11 -41.24
C SER A 932 -81.01 -11.62 -39.83
N ALA A 933 -80.89 -10.32 -39.61
CA ALA A 933 -81.78 -9.42 -38.84
C ALA A 933 -82.43 -9.93 -37.53
N SER A 934 -82.05 -9.32 -36.41
CA SER A 934 -82.75 -8.16 -35.82
C SER A 934 -81.96 -7.59 -34.64
#